data_AF-A0A2R6RV13-F1
#
_entry.id   AF-A0A2R6RV13-F1
#
_cell.length_a   1.000
_cell.length_b   1.000
_cell.length_c   1.000
_cell.angle_alpha   90.00
_cell.angle_beta   90.00
_cell.angle_gamma   90.00
#
_symmetry.space_group_name_H-M   'P 1'
#
loop_
_entity.id
_entity.type
_entity.pdbx_description
1 polymer ?
#
loop_
_entity_poly.entity_id
_entity_poly.type
_entity_poly.pdbx_seq_one_letter_code
_entity_poly.pdbx_strand_id
1 'polypeptide(L)'
;MSSINCDIGGNSTPLIARVHKLTYYVHVVSVIVALLYPGITFARYFSGNTMDEDGNVEFLGVDTSPVDIVYAISRIIFVVNFIVSSMNTDSFQWVVNIALAHSVKRLMAGKVVVQKLCAFETLSTATTIVIDVMDNSKLNEFKVTKFWVGHDKYSIGDGTSSSIAPNVLRLVQEGIGLNTSISGSPIESDILSWAILELNVNIEELNRCCSVQHLETSNSKKKGNMVFVRNKADNKSHIHWKGNAEDILVMCLSYYDASGSIKDLDVGERIKLEHMIRGMASSTKLQCFAFAHAQVTEDLLEDGLVDERVKTEGLTLLGLVFVKEPCQCSVRKAVEECKNAGVEVKMVTSDDLSIARATAIGCGLLEANEDVSSVAVIEGQEFQNYTPEERMERIDGIRVMATCSPSDKVDMIRCLKQKGHVVAVVSRPGPEDMTKKEACIGLSIGVQGNYYVRSANKSVDITIFDDNFASVVTILKWGRCAFNNTQKLIQFQLIASVVSVVTTFTTVASYNGTPYLDTRLGYVMVQLLWVSVVLAMFAAVALGMEQPDKEVMQRPPVDYTKPLISNIMWRNIAAQTLYQILITQILQFCGQSIFTVSDNVNNTMTFVFPIFCQVFNLFNARNLERKNVFNGAQKNRWFMGIVATIIVLQVVLVEVLQQIVSMERLDWNQWTACIGLAFATWPIDLVFKSMPVPDEPFQSYFHRGLVYLKSLLVDGWFKLMTSISLLFAS
;
A
#
# COMPACT_ATOMS: atom_id res chain seq x y z
N MET A 1 2.56 -3.74 27.07
CA MET A 1 2.34 -4.42 25.79
C MET A 1 0.85 -4.39 25.49
N SER A 2 0.39 -3.53 24.59
CA SER A 2 -0.99 -3.55 24.10
C SER A 2 -1.06 -4.52 22.93
N SER A 3 -1.77 -5.63 23.10
CA SER A 3 -2.15 -6.50 21.98
C SER A 3 -2.81 -5.64 20.91
N ILE A 4 -2.41 -5.85 19.65
CA ILE A 4 -3.09 -5.28 18.49
C ILE A 4 -4.45 -5.98 18.40
N ASN A 5 -5.43 -5.50 19.16
CA ASN A 5 -6.82 -5.80 18.89
C ASN A 5 -7.22 -4.94 17.69
N CYS A 6 -7.21 -5.55 16.50
CA CYS A 6 -7.91 -5.02 15.33
C CYS A 6 -9.44 -4.95 15.54
N ASP A 7 -9.93 -5.33 16.73
CA ASP A 7 -11.34 -5.27 17.15
C ASP A 7 -11.80 -3.91 17.70
N ILE A 8 -10.98 -2.85 17.60
CA ILE A 8 -11.49 -1.50 17.88
C ILE A 8 -12.41 -1.09 16.73
N GLY A 9 -13.72 -1.25 16.96
CA GLY A 9 -14.85 -0.65 16.24
C GLY A 9 -14.55 -0.14 14.83
N GLY A 10 -14.97 -0.92 13.84
CA GLY A 10 -14.72 -0.68 12.42
C GLY A 10 -14.86 0.78 12.01
N ASN A 11 -13.72 1.43 11.75
CA ASN A 11 -13.47 2.48 10.74
C ASN A 11 -12.17 3.27 11.00
N SER A 12 -11.58 3.20 12.19
CA SER A 12 -10.34 3.92 12.49
C SER A 12 -9.10 3.06 12.26
N THR A 13 -8.24 3.48 11.34
CA THR A 13 -6.97 2.81 11.03
C THR A 13 -5.92 3.09 12.14
N PRO A 14 -4.88 2.26 12.29
CA PRO A 14 -3.88 2.45 13.34
C PRO A 14 -3.09 3.78 13.23
N LEU A 15 -2.79 4.26 12.01
CA LEU A 15 -2.17 5.55 11.73
C LEU A 15 -3.12 6.69 12.03
N ILE A 16 -4.40 6.54 11.67
CA ILE A 16 -5.45 7.50 12.03
C ILE A 16 -5.54 7.62 13.56
N ALA A 17 -5.45 6.51 14.30
CA ALA A 17 -5.42 6.56 15.76
C ALA A 17 -4.18 7.27 16.31
N ARG A 18 -2.99 7.05 15.73
CA ARG A 18 -1.76 7.77 16.09
C ARG A 18 -1.86 9.26 15.78
N VAL A 19 -2.44 9.60 14.63
CA VAL A 19 -2.69 10.99 14.21
C VAL A 19 -3.68 11.64 15.17
N HIS A 20 -4.78 10.97 15.54
CA HIS A 20 -5.70 11.47 16.58
C HIS A 20 -5.00 11.73 17.92
N LYS A 21 -4.09 10.84 18.34
CA LYS A 21 -3.31 11.05 19.56
C LYS A 21 -2.40 12.27 19.45
N LEU A 22 -1.75 12.47 18.30
CA LEU A 22 -0.94 13.66 18.03
C LEU A 22 -1.79 14.93 18.01
N THR A 23 -2.89 14.90 17.27
CA THR A 23 -3.94 15.92 17.21
C THR A 23 -4.41 16.33 18.60
N TYR A 24 -4.67 15.36 19.48
CA TYR A 24 -5.04 15.64 20.87
C TYR A 24 -3.95 16.42 21.60
N TYR A 25 -2.68 16.02 21.52
CA TYR A 25 -1.59 16.76 22.15
C TYR A 25 -1.44 18.18 21.60
N VAL A 26 -1.55 18.34 20.28
CA VAL A 26 -1.51 19.65 19.62
C VAL A 26 -2.65 20.54 20.12
N HIS A 27 -3.87 20.02 20.21
CA HIS A 27 -5.01 20.75 20.77
C HIS A 27 -4.82 21.14 22.24
N VAL A 28 -4.29 20.24 23.08
CA VAL A 28 -4.03 20.56 24.49
C VAL A 28 -3.04 21.71 24.60
N VAL A 29 -1.96 21.69 23.83
CA VAL A 29 -0.99 22.80 23.80
C VAL A 29 -1.65 24.08 23.29
N SER A 30 -2.47 24.01 22.24
CA SER A 30 -3.23 25.16 21.72
C SER A 30 -4.12 25.79 22.79
N VAL A 31 -4.89 24.96 23.51
CA VAL A 31 -5.79 25.43 24.58
C VAL A 31 -4.99 26.05 25.72
N ILE A 32 -3.84 25.49 26.10
CA ILE A 32 -2.98 26.08 27.14
C ILE A 32 -2.50 27.47 26.70
N VAL A 33 -2.01 27.61 25.48
CA VAL A 33 -1.56 28.91 24.93
C VAL A 33 -2.73 29.89 24.85
N ALA A 34 -3.90 29.42 24.42
CA ALA A 34 -5.10 30.22 24.30
C ALA A 34 -5.64 30.68 25.67
N LEU A 35 -5.44 29.91 26.75
CA LEU A 35 -5.84 30.28 28.11
C LEU A 35 -4.87 31.26 28.80
N LEU A 36 -3.60 31.29 28.39
CA LEU A 36 -2.65 32.31 28.87
C LEU A 36 -3.02 33.71 28.38
N TYR A 37 -3.57 33.81 27.17
CA TYR A 37 -3.96 35.07 26.55
C TYR A 37 -5.01 35.89 27.35
N PRO A 38 -6.19 35.35 27.72
CA PRO A 38 -7.17 36.09 28.49
C PRO A 38 -6.64 36.43 29.88
N GLY A 39 -5.82 35.58 30.51
CA GLY A 39 -5.19 35.91 31.79
C GLY A 39 -4.34 37.19 31.72
N ILE A 40 -3.49 37.30 30.70
CA ILE A 40 -2.64 38.49 30.48
C ILE A 40 -3.50 39.70 30.09
N THR A 41 -4.49 39.51 29.23
CA THR A 41 -5.30 40.61 28.67
C THR A 41 -6.30 41.14 29.69
N PHE A 42 -6.95 40.27 30.47
CA PHE A 42 -7.78 40.68 31.60
C PHE A 42 -6.96 41.41 32.66
N ALA A 43 -5.77 40.90 33.00
CA ALA A 43 -4.89 41.59 33.94
C ALA A 43 -4.53 43.00 33.45
N ARG A 44 -4.24 43.18 32.15
CA ARG A 44 -3.97 44.51 31.57
C ARG A 44 -5.20 45.41 31.52
N TYR A 45 -6.35 44.85 31.13
CA TYR A 45 -7.62 45.56 31.05
C TYR A 45 -8.03 46.08 32.43
N PHE A 46 -8.12 45.21 33.43
CA PHE A 46 -8.51 45.60 34.79
C PHE A 46 -7.46 46.44 35.53
N SER A 47 -6.18 46.41 35.10
CA SER A 47 -5.14 47.30 35.64
C SER A 47 -5.18 48.71 35.04
N GLY A 48 -6.08 49.00 34.08
CA GLY A 48 -6.17 50.31 33.44
C GLY A 48 -5.02 50.61 32.47
N ASN A 49 -4.32 49.58 31.98
CA ASN A 49 -3.21 49.74 31.03
C ASN A 49 -3.66 49.57 29.57
N THR A 50 -4.95 49.41 29.31
CA THR A 50 -5.54 49.36 27.96
C THR A 50 -6.12 50.72 27.58
N MET A 51 -5.83 51.17 26.37
CA MET A 51 -6.28 52.45 25.82
C MET A 51 -7.29 52.25 24.68
N ASP A 52 -8.21 53.20 24.52
CA ASP A 52 -9.27 53.24 23.50
C ASP A 52 -8.86 54.14 22.31
N GLU A 53 -9.73 54.29 21.29
CA GLU A 53 -9.48 55.03 20.03
C GLU A 53 -8.94 56.44 20.23
N ASP A 54 -9.38 57.11 21.29
CA ASP A 54 -9.01 58.48 21.64
C ASP A 54 -7.81 58.57 22.62
N GLY A 55 -7.16 57.44 22.93
CA GLY A 55 -6.08 57.35 23.92
C GLY A 55 -6.56 57.34 25.37
N ASN A 56 -7.86 57.19 25.59
CA ASN A 56 -8.47 57.11 26.92
C ASN A 56 -8.33 55.71 27.50
N VAL A 57 -8.23 55.57 28.82
CA VAL A 57 -8.12 54.24 29.45
C VAL A 57 -9.47 53.50 29.33
N GLU A 58 -9.46 52.31 28.72
CA GLU A 58 -10.69 51.51 28.47
C GLU A 58 -11.38 51.07 29.77
N PHE A 59 -10.65 50.93 30.87
CA PHE A 59 -11.19 50.54 32.17
C PHE A 59 -10.84 51.52 33.28
N LEU A 60 -11.82 52.34 33.64
CA LEU A 60 -11.84 53.18 34.84
C LEU A 60 -12.93 52.65 35.76
N GLY A 61 -12.53 52.05 36.90
CA GLY A 61 -13.40 51.24 37.76
C GLY A 61 -14.67 51.91 38.33
N VAL A 62 -14.89 53.21 38.08
CA VAL A 62 -16.08 53.97 38.51
C VAL A 62 -16.91 54.47 37.31
N ASP A 63 -16.32 54.66 36.12
CA ASP A 63 -16.94 55.38 34.99
C ASP A 63 -17.22 54.50 33.76
N THR A 64 -16.77 53.24 33.72
CA THR A 64 -17.04 52.34 32.58
C THR A 64 -18.46 51.80 32.56
N SER A 65 -19.10 51.85 31.38
CA SER A 65 -20.43 51.27 31.20
C SER A 65 -20.36 49.72 31.21
N PRO A 66 -21.41 49.04 31.72
CA PRO A 66 -21.46 47.58 31.70
C PRO A 66 -21.52 47.01 30.26
N VAL A 67 -21.93 47.80 29.27
CA VAL A 67 -21.96 47.40 27.86
C VAL A 67 -20.54 47.30 27.29
N ASP A 68 -19.67 48.26 27.61
CA ASP A 68 -18.28 48.29 27.14
C ASP A 68 -17.46 47.14 27.75
N ILE A 69 -17.74 46.80 29.01
CA ILE A 69 -17.16 45.63 29.68
C ILE A 69 -17.57 44.34 28.95
N VAL A 70 -18.85 44.18 28.59
CA VAL A 70 -19.33 43.01 27.84
C VAL A 70 -18.70 42.94 26.44
N TYR A 71 -18.53 44.09 25.77
CA TYR A 71 -17.89 44.15 24.46
C TYR A 71 -16.41 43.77 24.53
N ALA A 72 -15.67 44.29 25.51
CA ALA A 72 -14.27 43.94 25.75
C ALA A 72 -14.08 42.45 26.09
N ILE A 73 -14.96 41.88 26.93
CA ILE A 73 -14.96 40.43 27.24
C ILE A 73 -15.24 39.61 25.97
N SER A 74 -16.24 39.99 25.18
CA SER A 74 -16.60 39.32 23.92
C SER A 74 -15.43 39.32 22.93
N ARG A 75 -14.74 40.46 22.79
CA ARG A 75 -13.54 40.63 21.96
C ARG A 75 -12.41 39.68 22.39
N ILE A 76 -12.14 39.60 23.70
CA ILE A 76 -11.12 38.68 24.24
C ILE A 76 -11.50 37.21 23.95
N ILE A 77 -12.75 36.84 24.18
CA ILE A 77 -13.24 35.47 23.94
C ILE A 77 -13.15 35.11 22.44
N PHE A 78 -13.47 36.04 21.54
CA PHE A 78 -13.36 35.83 20.10
C PHE A 78 -11.92 35.48 19.70
N VAL A 79 -10.94 36.19 20.23
CA VAL A 79 -9.51 35.92 19.98
C VAL A 79 -9.05 34.59 20.57
N VAL A 80 -9.54 34.20 21.75
CA VAL A 80 -9.27 32.88 22.34
C VAL A 80 -9.79 31.77 21.43
N ASN A 81 -11.04 31.87 21.00
CA ASN A 81 -11.63 30.90 20.06
C ASN A 81 -10.84 30.82 18.76
N PHE A 82 -10.32 31.95 18.30
CA PHE A 82 -9.49 32.05 17.11
C PHE A 82 -8.14 31.33 17.26
N ILE A 83 -7.42 31.55 18.37
CA ILE A 83 -6.16 30.83 18.67
C ILE A 83 -6.44 29.33 18.77
N VAL A 84 -7.51 28.90 19.42
CA VAL A 84 -7.88 27.48 19.49
C VAL A 84 -8.16 26.90 18.10
N SER A 85 -8.90 27.63 17.27
CA SER A 85 -9.25 27.24 15.89
C SER A 85 -8.04 27.21 14.95
N SER A 86 -6.97 27.96 15.28
CA SER A 86 -5.75 28.03 14.47
C SER A 86 -4.99 26.71 14.37
N MET A 87 -5.15 25.86 15.38
CA MET A 87 -4.65 24.50 15.36
C MET A 87 -5.76 23.55 14.94
N ASN A 88 -6.44 23.82 13.82
CA ASN A 88 -7.39 22.86 13.28
C ASN A 88 -6.66 21.63 12.76
N THR A 89 -6.80 20.55 13.52
CA THR A 89 -6.15 19.27 13.28
C THR A 89 -6.92 18.37 12.31
N ASP A 90 -8.15 18.75 11.93
CA ASP A 90 -8.93 18.05 10.92
C ASP A 90 -8.16 17.92 9.60
N SER A 91 -7.31 18.92 9.33
CA SER A 91 -6.38 18.93 8.20
C SER A 91 -5.51 17.66 8.15
N PHE A 92 -4.99 17.18 9.29
CA PHE A 92 -4.18 15.95 9.33
C PHE A 92 -4.97 14.73 8.88
N GLN A 93 -6.24 14.62 9.27
CA GLN A 93 -7.10 13.48 8.93
C GLN A 93 -7.43 13.43 7.44
N TRP A 94 -7.78 14.58 6.85
CA TRP A 94 -8.02 14.69 5.42
C TRP A 94 -6.81 14.27 4.60
N VAL A 95 -5.61 14.62 5.05
CA VAL A 95 -4.41 14.27 4.28
C VAL A 95 -4.12 12.78 4.30
N VAL A 96 -4.21 12.12 5.47
CA VAL A 96 -4.02 10.67 5.55
C VAL A 96 -4.98 9.96 4.59
N ASN A 97 -6.23 10.39 4.57
CA ASN A 97 -7.24 9.85 3.66
C ASN A 97 -6.88 10.07 2.18
N ILE A 98 -6.41 11.26 1.79
CA ILE A 98 -6.00 11.55 0.40
C ILE A 98 -4.79 10.70 -0.03
N ALA A 99 -3.76 10.58 0.83
CA ALA A 99 -2.56 9.80 0.56
C ALA A 99 -2.86 8.30 0.42
N LEU A 100 -3.71 7.77 1.31
CA LEU A 100 -4.19 6.38 1.24
C LEU A 100 -5.04 6.15 -0.01
N ALA A 101 -6.01 7.03 -0.28
CA ALA A 101 -6.89 6.91 -1.44
C ALA A 101 -6.12 6.93 -2.77
N HIS A 102 -5.08 7.77 -2.88
CA HIS A 102 -4.20 7.78 -4.05
C HIS A 102 -3.46 6.46 -4.21
N SER A 103 -2.89 5.93 -3.12
CA SER A 103 -2.14 4.67 -3.11
C SER A 103 -3.04 3.49 -3.50
N VAL A 104 -4.25 3.42 -2.94
CA VAL A 104 -5.24 2.38 -3.29
C VAL A 104 -5.69 2.50 -4.74
N LYS A 105 -5.93 3.71 -5.26
CA LYS A 105 -6.27 3.91 -6.68
C LYS A 105 -5.18 3.39 -7.61
N ARG A 106 -3.90 3.56 -7.26
CA ARG A 106 -2.76 3.03 -8.01
C ARG A 106 -2.67 1.51 -7.94
N LEU A 107 -2.97 0.91 -6.79
CA LEU A 107 -3.02 -0.55 -6.62
C LEU A 107 -4.16 -1.19 -7.42
N MET A 108 -5.32 -0.55 -7.50
CA MET A 108 -6.43 -1.03 -8.34
C MET A 108 -6.06 -1.09 -9.82
N ALA A 109 -5.28 -0.13 -10.32
CA ALA A 109 -4.74 -0.20 -11.67
C ALA A 109 -3.80 -1.41 -11.90
N GLY A 110 -3.18 -1.92 -10.84
CA GLY A 110 -2.37 -3.14 -10.83
C GLY A 110 -3.16 -4.41 -10.48
N LYS A 111 -4.49 -4.41 -10.65
CA LYS A 111 -5.38 -5.55 -10.32
C LYS A 111 -5.32 -6.00 -8.86
N VAL A 112 -5.12 -5.06 -7.93
CA VAL A 112 -5.20 -5.30 -6.49
C VAL A 112 -6.33 -4.46 -5.90
N VAL A 113 -7.25 -5.10 -5.20
CA VAL A 113 -8.35 -4.42 -4.50
C VAL A 113 -8.12 -4.47 -3.00
N VAL A 114 -8.13 -3.31 -2.37
CA VAL A 114 -8.04 -3.16 -0.91
C VAL A 114 -9.48 -3.00 -0.38
N GLN A 115 -9.94 -3.96 0.42
CA GLN A 115 -11.27 -3.92 1.03
C GLN A 115 -11.25 -3.14 2.35
N LYS A 116 -10.20 -3.35 3.16
CA LYS A 116 -9.97 -2.61 4.41
C LYS A 116 -8.72 -1.75 4.33
N LEU A 117 -8.91 -0.43 4.43
CA LEU A 117 -7.82 0.55 4.47
C LEU A 117 -6.87 0.31 5.66
N CYS A 118 -7.41 -0.13 6.80
CA CYS A 118 -6.61 -0.44 8.00
C CYS A 118 -5.56 -1.51 7.70
N ALA A 119 -5.92 -2.55 6.95
CA ALA A 119 -5.00 -3.64 6.63
C ALA A 119 -3.90 -3.21 5.67
N PHE A 120 -4.22 -2.38 4.68
CA PHE A 120 -3.23 -1.81 3.78
C PHE A 120 -2.19 -0.96 4.52
N GLU A 121 -2.64 -0.22 5.53
CA GLU A 121 -1.74 0.56 6.37
C GLU A 121 -0.90 -0.32 7.30
N THR A 122 -1.50 -1.28 8.00
CA THR A 122 -0.77 -2.23 8.86
C THR A 122 0.30 -3.00 8.08
N LEU A 123 0.04 -3.29 6.79
CA LEU A 123 1.01 -3.97 5.92
C LEU A 123 2.30 -3.18 5.75
N SER A 124 2.27 -1.84 5.84
CA SER A 124 3.47 -1.01 5.79
C SER A 124 4.47 -1.33 6.92
N THR A 125 3.96 -1.82 8.05
CA THR A 125 4.71 -2.21 9.24
C THR A 125 4.88 -3.73 9.39
N ALA A 126 4.47 -4.52 8.38
CA ALA A 126 4.60 -5.97 8.43
C ALA A 126 6.07 -6.39 8.59
N THR A 127 6.33 -7.23 9.60
CA THR A 127 7.65 -7.80 9.87
C THR A 127 7.75 -9.24 9.35
N THR A 128 6.63 -9.94 9.26
CA THR A 128 6.58 -11.33 8.82
C THR A 128 5.42 -11.55 7.84
N ILE A 129 5.72 -12.21 6.72
CA ILE A 129 4.72 -12.68 5.74
C ILE A 129 4.68 -14.20 5.81
N VAL A 130 3.51 -14.76 6.09
CA VAL A 130 3.25 -16.20 6.07
C VAL A 130 2.54 -16.53 4.76
N ILE A 131 3.15 -17.40 3.96
CA ILE A 131 2.59 -17.91 2.71
C ILE A 131 1.95 -19.26 3.01
N ASP A 132 0.65 -19.35 2.74
CA ASP A 132 -0.10 -20.61 2.81
C ASP A 132 -0.14 -21.26 1.43
N VAL A 133 0.50 -22.42 1.31
CA VAL A 133 0.56 -23.23 0.08
C VAL A 133 -0.34 -24.44 0.27
N MET A 134 -1.49 -24.45 -0.42
CA MET A 134 -2.47 -25.53 -0.39
C MET A 134 -1.98 -26.75 -1.21
N ASP A 135 -2.38 -27.95 -0.79
CA ASP A 135 -2.06 -29.25 -1.43
C ASP A 135 -2.06 -29.17 -2.95
N ASN A 136 -0.95 -29.59 -3.58
CA ASN A 136 -0.73 -29.65 -5.03
C ASN A 136 -0.87 -28.32 -5.80
N SER A 137 -1.14 -27.20 -5.14
CA SER A 137 -1.29 -25.91 -5.78
C SER A 137 0.04 -25.14 -5.75
N LYS A 138 0.76 -25.17 -6.87
CA LYS A 138 1.94 -24.29 -7.05
C LYS A 138 1.48 -22.83 -6.96
N LEU A 139 2.30 -21.97 -6.33
CA LEU A 139 1.99 -20.55 -6.08
C LEU A 139 1.48 -19.79 -7.30
N ASN A 140 1.91 -20.17 -8.51
CA ASN A 140 1.37 -19.67 -9.78
C ASN A 140 0.73 -20.83 -10.57
N GLU A 141 -0.22 -20.52 -11.45
CA GLU A 141 -0.86 -21.49 -12.34
C GLU A 141 0.02 -21.85 -13.54
N PHE A 142 -0.28 -22.98 -14.17
CA PHE A 142 0.34 -23.35 -15.43
C PHE A 142 -0.31 -22.54 -16.55
N LYS A 143 0.52 -21.88 -17.36
CA LYS A 143 0.00 -21.07 -18.46
C LYS A 143 0.32 -21.77 -19.77
N VAL A 144 -0.70 -22.16 -20.52
CA VAL A 144 -0.51 -22.48 -21.95
C VAL A 144 0.07 -21.22 -22.61
N THR A 145 1.13 -21.37 -23.39
CA THR A 145 1.79 -20.23 -24.04
C THR A 145 1.77 -20.31 -25.55
N LYS A 146 1.85 -21.53 -26.09
CA LYS A 146 1.91 -21.78 -27.51
C LYS A 146 1.14 -23.05 -27.83
N PHE A 147 0.53 -23.06 -29.00
CA PHE A 147 -0.19 -24.21 -29.54
C PHE A 147 0.21 -24.40 -30.98
N TRP A 148 0.66 -25.61 -31.34
CA TRP A 148 1.12 -25.91 -32.69
C TRP A 148 0.30 -27.04 -33.30
N VAL A 149 0.02 -26.92 -34.59
CA VAL A 149 -0.61 -27.95 -35.43
C VAL A 149 0.36 -28.22 -36.57
N GLY A 150 0.96 -29.41 -36.61
CA GLY A 150 2.05 -29.70 -37.53
C GLY A 150 3.23 -28.73 -37.36
N HIS A 151 3.54 -27.95 -38.40
CA HIS A 151 4.61 -26.93 -38.37
C HIS A 151 4.08 -25.52 -38.10
N ASP A 152 2.76 -25.32 -38.12
CA ASP A 152 2.16 -24.01 -37.93
C ASP A 152 2.17 -23.63 -36.45
N LYS A 153 2.75 -22.46 -36.17
CA LYS A 153 3.04 -21.99 -34.82
C LYS A 153 2.06 -20.90 -34.44
N TYR A 154 1.17 -21.20 -33.51
CA TYR A 154 0.24 -20.21 -32.99
C TYR A 154 0.67 -19.70 -31.61
N SER A 155 0.65 -18.38 -31.48
CA SER A 155 0.78 -17.68 -30.20
C SER A 155 -0.61 -17.30 -29.70
N ILE A 156 -0.78 -17.27 -28.38
CA ILE A 156 -2.07 -16.93 -27.75
C ILE A 156 -2.43 -15.48 -28.04
N GLY A 157 -3.69 -15.24 -28.44
CA GLY A 157 -4.22 -13.91 -28.78
C GLY A 157 -4.32 -13.59 -30.29
N ASP A 158 -3.82 -14.45 -31.18
CA ASP A 158 -3.81 -14.21 -32.64
C ASP A 158 -5.08 -14.72 -33.37
N GLY A 159 -6.15 -15.08 -32.66
CA GLY A 159 -7.40 -15.55 -33.29
C GLY A 159 -7.30 -16.98 -33.87
N THR A 160 -6.70 -17.88 -33.08
CA THR A 160 -6.34 -19.27 -33.43
C THR A 160 -7.44 -20.10 -34.11
N SER A 161 -8.69 -19.96 -33.68
CA SER A 161 -9.81 -20.78 -34.16
C SER A 161 -10.19 -20.56 -35.63
N SER A 162 -9.86 -19.39 -36.20
CA SER A 162 -10.26 -19.03 -37.58
C SER A 162 -9.31 -19.54 -38.67
N SER A 163 -8.10 -19.95 -38.28
CA SER A 163 -7.01 -20.30 -39.20
C SER A 163 -6.80 -21.81 -39.37
N ILE A 164 -7.46 -22.63 -38.54
CA ILE A 164 -7.34 -24.09 -38.54
C ILE A 164 -8.57 -24.67 -39.25
N ALA A 165 -8.36 -25.69 -40.08
CA ALA A 165 -9.45 -26.38 -40.75
C ALA A 165 -10.48 -26.95 -39.73
N PRO A 166 -11.79 -26.82 -39.99
CA PRO A 166 -12.84 -27.09 -39.00
C PRO A 166 -12.90 -28.56 -38.56
N ASN A 167 -12.43 -29.49 -39.41
CA ASN A 167 -12.28 -30.90 -39.08
C ASN A 167 -11.19 -31.15 -38.03
N VAL A 168 -10.02 -30.53 -38.16
CA VAL A 168 -8.91 -30.66 -37.20
C VAL A 168 -9.26 -29.94 -35.90
N LEU A 169 -9.86 -28.75 -35.99
CA LEU A 169 -10.31 -28.00 -34.82
C LEU A 169 -11.28 -28.84 -33.98
N ARG A 170 -12.26 -29.49 -34.60
CA ARG A 170 -13.22 -30.37 -33.90
C ARG A 170 -12.53 -31.55 -33.21
N LEU A 171 -11.59 -32.22 -33.87
CA LEU A 171 -10.83 -33.33 -33.27
C LEU A 171 -9.96 -32.86 -32.09
N VAL A 172 -9.34 -31.68 -32.18
CA VAL A 172 -8.58 -31.07 -31.08
C VAL A 172 -9.51 -30.70 -29.92
N GLN A 173 -10.69 -30.13 -30.20
CA GLN A 173 -11.70 -29.80 -29.18
C GLN A 173 -12.20 -31.05 -28.46
N GLU A 174 -12.48 -32.14 -29.20
CA GLU A 174 -12.86 -33.45 -28.64
C GLU A 174 -11.74 -34.03 -27.78
N GLY A 175 -10.51 -34.04 -28.31
CA GLY A 175 -9.35 -34.61 -27.63
C GLY A 175 -8.92 -33.85 -26.37
N ILE A 176 -9.01 -32.51 -26.37
CA ILE A 176 -8.77 -31.71 -25.16
C ILE A 176 -9.97 -31.84 -24.23
N GLY A 177 -11.17 -31.47 -24.67
CA GLY A 177 -12.36 -31.37 -23.84
C GLY A 177 -12.73 -32.67 -23.11
N LEU A 178 -12.69 -33.81 -23.80
CA LEU A 178 -13.09 -35.09 -23.20
C LEU A 178 -11.98 -35.73 -22.37
N ASN A 179 -10.70 -35.47 -22.66
CA ASN A 179 -9.58 -36.06 -21.94
C ASN A 179 -9.22 -35.26 -20.68
N THR A 180 -9.24 -33.93 -20.75
CA THR A 180 -8.88 -33.06 -19.60
C THR A 180 -10.00 -32.84 -18.60
N SER A 181 -11.27 -32.97 -19.00
CA SER A 181 -12.41 -32.81 -18.07
C SER A 181 -12.51 -33.96 -17.06
N ILE A 182 -11.92 -35.13 -17.38
CA ILE A 182 -12.14 -36.36 -16.62
C ILE A 182 -10.96 -36.71 -15.69
N SER A 183 -9.72 -36.40 -16.06
CA SER A 183 -8.55 -36.73 -15.22
C SER A 183 -8.27 -35.71 -14.10
N GLY A 184 -8.78 -34.48 -14.17
CA GLY A 184 -8.87 -33.56 -13.02
C GLY A 184 -7.55 -33.05 -12.43
N SER A 185 -6.40 -33.22 -13.09
CA SER A 185 -5.14 -32.66 -12.58
C SER A 185 -5.02 -31.15 -12.85
N PRO A 186 -4.29 -30.37 -12.02
CA PRO A 186 -4.22 -28.91 -12.14
C PRO A 186 -3.78 -28.44 -13.52
N ILE A 187 -2.79 -29.11 -14.12
CA ILE A 187 -2.28 -28.80 -15.47
C ILE A 187 -3.38 -29.00 -16.52
N GLU A 188 -4.22 -30.01 -16.35
CA GLU A 188 -5.29 -30.32 -17.31
C GLU A 188 -6.45 -29.34 -17.21
N SER A 189 -6.76 -28.89 -15.99
CA SER A 189 -7.74 -27.83 -15.75
C SER A 189 -7.30 -26.53 -16.41
N ASP A 190 -6.00 -26.20 -16.35
CA ASP A 190 -5.44 -25.01 -17.00
C ASP A 190 -5.46 -25.13 -18.53
N ILE A 191 -5.13 -26.30 -19.08
CA ILE A 191 -5.24 -26.58 -20.53
C ILE A 191 -6.70 -26.51 -21.00
N LEU A 192 -7.64 -27.03 -20.22
CA LEU A 192 -9.07 -27.00 -20.53
C LEU A 192 -9.60 -25.56 -20.54
N SER A 193 -9.25 -24.78 -19.52
CA SER A 193 -9.64 -23.37 -19.39
C SER A 193 -9.13 -22.55 -20.58
N TRP A 194 -7.88 -22.79 -21.01
CA TRP A 194 -7.33 -22.20 -22.22
C TRP A 194 -8.13 -22.60 -23.48
N ALA A 195 -8.47 -23.88 -23.63
CA ALA A 195 -9.20 -24.36 -24.80
C ALA A 195 -10.64 -23.83 -24.87
N ILE A 196 -11.31 -23.64 -23.73
CA ILE A 196 -12.62 -22.97 -23.68
C ILE A 196 -12.53 -21.53 -24.17
N LEU A 197 -11.51 -20.79 -23.74
CA LEU A 197 -11.36 -19.36 -24.06
C LEU A 197 -10.85 -19.12 -25.49
N GLU A 198 -9.84 -19.86 -25.96
CA GLU A 198 -9.11 -19.58 -27.21
C GLU A 198 -9.53 -20.49 -28.37
N LEU A 199 -10.01 -21.71 -28.09
CA LEU A 199 -10.51 -22.67 -29.09
C LEU A 199 -12.04 -22.78 -29.10
N ASN A 200 -12.74 -22.01 -28.25
CA ASN A 200 -14.20 -21.99 -28.13
C ASN A 200 -14.81 -23.38 -27.87
N VAL A 201 -14.17 -24.18 -27.02
CA VAL A 201 -14.66 -25.51 -26.64
C VAL A 201 -15.93 -25.39 -25.79
N ASN A 202 -17.02 -26.00 -26.23
CA ASN A 202 -18.24 -26.15 -25.43
C ASN A 202 -18.36 -27.59 -24.90
N ILE A 203 -18.07 -27.79 -23.62
CA ILE A 203 -18.09 -29.11 -22.97
C ILE A 203 -19.50 -29.72 -22.99
N GLU A 204 -20.55 -28.91 -22.80
CA GLU A 204 -21.93 -29.41 -22.81
C GLU A 204 -22.35 -29.94 -24.18
N GLU A 205 -21.89 -29.28 -25.25
CA GLU A 205 -22.14 -29.69 -26.62
C GLU A 205 -21.37 -30.98 -26.95
N LEU A 206 -20.11 -31.07 -26.54
CA LEU A 206 -19.29 -32.27 -26.71
C LEU A 206 -19.90 -33.49 -26.01
N ASN A 207 -20.38 -33.34 -24.77
CA ASN A 207 -21.04 -34.42 -24.03
C ASN A 207 -22.39 -34.83 -24.64
N ARG A 208 -23.07 -33.92 -25.35
CA ARG A 208 -24.29 -34.25 -26.10
C ARG A 208 -23.96 -35.03 -27.36
N CYS A 209 -22.99 -34.58 -28.15
CA CYS A 209 -22.65 -35.16 -29.46
C CYS A 209 -21.86 -36.47 -29.37
N CYS A 210 -21.04 -36.64 -28.33
CA CYS A 210 -20.15 -37.78 -28.17
C CYS A 210 -20.51 -38.61 -26.94
N SER A 211 -20.32 -39.93 -27.01
CA SER A 211 -20.35 -40.82 -25.84
C SER A 211 -18.96 -41.38 -25.57
N VAL A 212 -18.45 -41.17 -24.35
CA VAL A 212 -17.21 -41.79 -23.87
C VAL A 212 -17.54 -43.22 -23.46
N GLN A 213 -16.86 -44.20 -24.05
CA GLN A 213 -17.14 -45.63 -23.76
C GLN A 213 -16.09 -46.27 -22.87
N HIS A 214 -14.82 -45.91 -23.05
CA HIS A 214 -13.71 -46.47 -22.30
C HIS A 214 -12.66 -45.40 -22.01
N LEU A 215 -12.16 -45.39 -20.78
CA LEU A 215 -11.12 -44.48 -20.31
C LEU A 215 -9.98 -45.29 -19.71
N GLU A 216 -8.78 -45.12 -20.25
CA GLU A 216 -7.58 -45.68 -19.65
C GLU A 216 -6.64 -44.56 -19.21
N THR A 217 -6.35 -44.53 -17.91
CA THR A 217 -5.39 -43.59 -17.31
C THR A 217 -3.96 -44.14 -17.39
N SER A 218 -3.00 -43.23 -17.50
CA SER A 218 -1.57 -43.55 -17.55
C SER A 218 -1.12 -44.47 -16.41
N ASN A 219 -0.38 -45.52 -16.74
CA ASN A 219 0.16 -46.53 -15.80
C ASN A 219 1.63 -46.83 -16.12
N SER A 220 2.34 -47.55 -15.23
CA SER A 220 3.78 -47.88 -15.43
C SER A 220 4.10 -48.60 -16.75
N LYS A 221 3.12 -49.26 -17.38
CA LYS A 221 3.23 -49.94 -18.67
C LYS A 221 2.71 -49.13 -19.88
N LYS A 222 1.84 -48.14 -19.67
CA LYS A 222 1.22 -47.33 -20.75
C LYS A 222 1.43 -45.85 -20.48
N LYS A 223 2.19 -45.19 -21.36
CA LYS A 223 2.53 -43.77 -21.23
C LYS A 223 1.43 -42.90 -21.85
N GLY A 224 0.65 -42.20 -21.02
CA GLY A 224 -0.40 -41.28 -21.45
C GLY A 224 -1.82 -41.76 -21.16
N ASN A 225 -2.78 -40.85 -21.31
CA ASN A 225 -4.22 -41.08 -21.09
C ASN A 225 -4.93 -41.29 -22.44
N MET A 226 -5.71 -42.36 -22.53
CA MET A 226 -6.48 -42.73 -23.72
C MET A 226 -7.99 -42.64 -23.43
N VAL A 227 -8.72 -42.00 -24.34
CA VAL A 227 -10.19 -41.92 -24.30
C VAL A 227 -10.76 -42.50 -25.58
N PHE A 228 -11.66 -43.47 -25.46
CA PHE A 228 -12.44 -43.98 -26.57
C PHE A 228 -13.78 -43.24 -26.64
N VAL A 229 -14.05 -42.61 -27.78
CA VAL A 229 -15.19 -41.74 -28.01
C VAL A 229 -15.97 -42.20 -29.23
N ARG A 230 -17.29 -42.34 -29.09
CA ARG A 230 -18.19 -42.59 -30.23
C ARG A 230 -19.01 -41.34 -30.53
N ASN A 231 -18.96 -40.89 -31.78
CA ASN A 231 -19.79 -39.78 -32.24
C ASN A 231 -21.20 -40.29 -32.56
N LYS A 232 -22.22 -39.71 -31.92
CA LYS A 232 -23.62 -40.15 -32.05
C LYS A 232 -24.25 -39.81 -33.41
N ALA A 233 -23.68 -38.84 -34.14
CA ALA A 233 -24.23 -38.41 -35.44
C ALA A 233 -23.73 -39.30 -36.60
N ASP A 234 -22.45 -39.63 -36.61
CA ASP A 234 -21.80 -40.32 -37.73
C ASP A 234 -21.51 -41.81 -37.46
N ASN A 235 -21.82 -42.27 -36.24
CA ASN A 235 -21.49 -43.60 -35.70
C ASN A 235 -20.00 -44.01 -35.82
N LYS A 236 -19.12 -43.05 -36.09
CA LYS A 236 -17.67 -43.23 -36.14
C LYS A 236 -17.10 -43.23 -34.73
N SER A 237 -16.18 -44.14 -34.47
CA SER A 237 -15.46 -44.21 -33.21
C SER A 237 -14.05 -43.63 -33.38
N HIS A 238 -13.65 -42.79 -32.43
CA HIS A 238 -12.35 -42.13 -32.38
C HIS A 238 -11.66 -42.46 -31.06
N ILE A 239 -10.36 -42.75 -31.14
CA ILE A 239 -9.49 -42.86 -29.99
C ILE A 239 -8.71 -41.56 -29.90
N HIS A 240 -8.77 -40.90 -28.75
CA HIS A 240 -7.98 -39.71 -28.44
C HIS A 240 -6.92 -40.06 -27.40
N TRP A 241 -5.67 -39.75 -27.71
CA TRP A 241 -4.52 -40.02 -26.86
C TRP A 241 -3.85 -38.72 -26.44
N LYS A 242 -3.49 -38.63 -25.17
CA LYS A 242 -2.78 -37.51 -24.57
C LYS A 242 -1.57 -37.98 -23.78
N GLY A 243 -0.45 -37.29 -23.91
CA GLY A 243 0.71 -37.56 -23.07
C GLY A 243 1.84 -36.57 -23.29
N ASN A 244 3.00 -36.87 -22.71
CA ASN A 244 4.23 -36.16 -23.02
C ASN A 244 4.51 -36.25 -24.52
N ALA A 245 4.92 -35.12 -25.13
CA ALA A 245 5.05 -35.06 -26.57
C ALA A 245 6.04 -36.08 -27.14
N GLU A 246 7.17 -36.32 -26.45
CA GLU A 246 8.17 -37.30 -26.88
C GLU A 246 7.61 -38.74 -26.88
N ASP A 247 6.81 -39.11 -25.89
CA ASP A 247 6.24 -40.46 -25.79
C ASP A 247 5.17 -40.70 -26.86
N ILE A 248 4.31 -39.70 -27.11
CA ILE A 248 3.23 -39.81 -28.10
C ILE A 248 3.75 -39.75 -29.54
N LEU A 249 4.76 -38.92 -29.81
CA LEU A 249 5.38 -38.82 -31.15
C LEU A 249 5.94 -40.15 -31.65
N VAL A 250 6.45 -41.00 -30.75
CA VAL A 250 6.93 -42.34 -31.11
C VAL A 250 5.79 -43.21 -31.64
N MET A 251 4.57 -43.03 -31.12
CA MET A 251 3.38 -43.78 -31.50
C MET A 251 2.67 -43.22 -32.75
N CYS A 252 3.07 -42.04 -33.24
CA CYS A 252 2.45 -41.41 -34.40
C CYS A 252 3.09 -41.83 -35.74
N LEU A 253 2.27 -42.13 -36.75
CA LEU A 253 2.70 -42.40 -38.13
C LEU A 253 2.39 -41.26 -39.09
N SER A 254 1.43 -40.39 -38.75
CA SER A 254 1.05 -39.23 -39.55
C SER A 254 0.74 -38.02 -38.66
N TYR A 255 0.62 -36.84 -39.26
CA TYR A 255 0.24 -35.61 -38.56
C TYR A 255 -0.68 -34.74 -39.43
N TYR A 256 -1.49 -33.90 -38.80
CA TYR A 256 -2.30 -32.90 -39.51
C TYR A 256 -1.54 -31.60 -39.71
N ASP A 257 -1.72 -31.00 -40.89
CA ASP A 257 -1.39 -29.61 -41.16
C ASP A 257 -2.56 -28.68 -40.81
N ALA A 258 -2.34 -27.37 -40.66
CA ALA A 258 -3.44 -26.44 -40.35
C ALA A 258 -4.55 -26.40 -41.41
N SER A 259 -4.21 -26.76 -42.66
CA SER A 259 -5.17 -26.90 -43.78
C SER A 259 -6.09 -28.13 -43.68
N GLY A 260 -5.84 -29.03 -42.72
CA GLY A 260 -6.62 -30.26 -42.54
C GLY A 260 -6.18 -31.45 -43.39
N SER A 261 -5.03 -31.34 -44.07
CA SER A 261 -4.43 -32.46 -44.82
C SER A 261 -3.58 -33.34 -43.90
N ILE A 262 -3.72 -34.66 -44.04
CA ILE A 262 -2.88 -35.65 -43.35
C ILE A 262 -1.57 -35.79 -44.11
N LYS A 263 -0.45 -35.68 -43.41
CA LYS A 263 0.91 -35.89 -43.94
C LYS A 263 1.58 -37.03 -43.19
N ASP A 264 2.36 -37.83 -43.90
CA ASP A 264 3.12 -38.92 -43.30
C ASP A 264 4.25 -38.36 -42.44
N LEU A 265 4.42 -38.95 -41.25
CA LEU A 265 5.46 -38.59 -40.32
C LEU A 265 6.72 -39.39 -40.62
N ASP A 266 7.42 -39.00 -41.70
CA ASP A 266 8.71 -39.58 -42.06
C ASP A 266 9.77 -39.33 -40.96
N VAL A 267 10.84 -40.13 -40.96
CA VAL A 267 11.97 -40.04 -40.02
C VAL A 267 12.54 -38.62 -39.98
N GLY A 268 12.64 -37.95 -41.14
CA GLY A 268 13.11 -36.57 -41.23
C GLY A 268 12.18 -35.57 -40.54
N GLU A 269 10.86 -35.71 -40.68
CA GLU A 269 9.87 -34.83 -40.06
C GLU A 269 9.75 -35.07 -38.56
N ARG A 270 9.82 -36.33 -38.12
CA ARG A 270 9.85 -36.69 -36.70
C ARG A 270 11.04 -36.03 -35.99
N ILE A 271 12.25 -36.11 -36.57
CA ILE A 271 13.45 -35.48 -36.01
C ILE A 271 13.29 -33.96 -35.92
N LYS A 272 12.65 -33.31 -36.91
CA LYS A 272 12.38 -31.86 -36.87
C LYS A 272 11.45 -31.50 -35.71
N LEU A 273 10.34 -32.22 -35.54
CA LEU A 273 9.39 -31.98 -34.44
C LEU A 273 10.05 -32.23 -33.08
N GLU A 274 10.79 -33.32 -32.92
CA GLU A 274 11.56 -33.61 -31.69
C GLU A 274 12.59 -32.52 -31.39
N HIS A 275 13.32 -32.06 -32.41
CA HIS A 275 14.28 -30.97 -32.25
C HIS A 275 13.61 -29.67 -31.81
N MET A 276 12.43 -29.35 -32.36
CA MET A 276 11.68 -28.18 -31.94
C MET A 276 11.15 -28.31 -30.51
N ILE A 277 10.60 -29.47 -30.11
CA ILE A 277 10.14 -29.71 -28.74
C ILE A 277 11.29 -29.56 -27.75
N ARG A 278 12.42 -30.22 -28.03
CA ARG A 278 13.62 -30.14 -27.18
C ARG A 278 14.22 -28.74 -27.14
N GLY A 279 14.21 -28.03 -28.28
CA GLY A 279 14.62 -26.63 -28.36
C GLY A 279 13.78 -25.74 -27.45
N MET A 280 12.46 -25.92 -27.47
CA MET A 280 11.51 -25.13 -26.67
C MET A 280 11.57 -25.47 -25.17
N ALA A 281 11.78 -26.74 -24.84
CA ALA A 281 12.04 -27.20 -23.47
C ALA A 281 13.34 -26.59 -22.93
N SER A 282 14.40 -26.54 -23.74
CA SER A 282 15.72 -26.04 -23.32
C SER A 282 15.80 -24.51 -23.26
N SER A 283 15.29 -23.80 -24.27
CA SER A 283 15.41 -22.33 -24.37
C SER A 283 14.40 -21.59 -23.49
N THR A 284 13.22 -22.18 -23.30
CA THR A 284 12.05 -21.47 -22.73
C THR A 284 11.43 -22.18 -21.52
N LYS A 285 11.95 -23.36 -21.13
CA LYS A 285 11.45 -24.21 -20.02
C LYS A 285 9.94 -24.49 -20.10
N LEU A 286 9.46 -24.85 -21.30
CA LEU A 286 8.07 -25.23 -21.53
C LEU A 286 7.94 -26.75 -21.48
N GLN A 287 6.94 -27.26 -20.75
CA GLN A 287 6.49 -28.65 -20.88
C GLN A 287 5.61 -28.77 -22.12
N CYS A 288 5.74 -29.87 -22.86
CA CYS A 288 5.00 -30.09 -24.10
C CYS A 288 4.12 -31.34 -23.99
N PHE A 289 2.81 -31.15 -24.18
CA PHE A 289 1.84 -32.22 -24.25
C PHE A 289 1.39 -32.40 -25.69
N ALA A 290 1.37 -33.64 -26.17
CA ALA A 290 0.85 -33.98 -27.48
C ALA A 290 -0.55 -34.58 -27.37
N PHE A 291 -1.39 -34.21 -28.32
CA PHE A 291 -2.69 -34.81 -28.56
C PHE A 291 -2.65 -35.51 -29.91
N ALA A 292 -3.08 -36.76 -29.94
CA ALA A 292 -3.14 -37.58 -31.15
C ALA A 292 -4.48 -38.31 -31.22
N HIS A 293 -4.89 -38.67 -32.44
CA HIS A 293 -6.13 -39.43 -32.66
C HIS A 293 -5.92 -40.62 -33.59
N ALA A 294 -6.83 -41.59 -33.51
CA ALA A 294 -7.01 -42.64 -34.51
C ALA A 294 -8.51 -42.92 -34.71
N GLN A 295 -8.91 -43.23 -35.95
CA GLN A 295 -10.29 -43.59 -36.27
C GLN A 295 -10.45 -45.12 -36.28
N VAL A 296 -11.50 -45.62 -35.65
CA VAL A 296 -11.81 -47.06 -35.53
C VAL A 296 -13.17 -47.36 -36.14
N THR A 297 -13.27 -48.44 -36.90
CA THR A 297 -14.52 -48.92 -37.54
C THR A 297 -15.14 -50.03 -36.68
N GLU A 298 -16.49 -50.13 -36.64
CA GLU A 298 -17.26 -50.86 -35.61
C GLU A 298 -17.00 -52.38 -35.46
N ASP A 299 -16.35 -53.04 -36.42
CA ASP A 299 -16.26 -54.51 -36.46
C ASP A 299 -15.28 -55.15 -35.44
N LEU A 300 -14.63 -54.38 -34.55
CA LEU A 300 -13.42 -54.84 -33.85
C LEU A 300 -13.35 -54.51 -32.34
N LEU A 301 -14.50 -54.40 -31.67
CA LEU A 301 -14.61 -54.08 -30.24
C LEU A 301 -14.59 -55.33 -29.31
N GLU A 302 -13.79 -56.35 -29.60
CA GLU A 302 -13.50 -57.39 -28.61
C GLU A 302 -12.30 -56.97 -27.74
N ASP A 303 -12.54 -56.95 -26.42
CA ASP A 303 -11.64 -56.49 -25.36
C ASP A 303 -10.26 -57.17 -25.45
N GLY A 304 -9.28 -56.45 -26.02
CA GLY A 304 -7.88 -56.87 -26.11
C GLY A 304 -7.14 -56.43 -27.38
N LEU A 305 -7.85 -56.16 -28.49
CA LEU A 305 -7.26 -55.88 -29.81
C LEU A 305 -6.88 -54.41 -30.05
N VAL A 306 -7.31 -53.48 -29.20
CA VAL A 306 -7.05 -52.04 -29.37
C VAL A 306 -5.56 -51.70 -29.21
N ASP A 307 -4.88 -52.34 -28.24
CA ASP A 307 -3.45 -52.14 -27.97
C ASP A 307 -2.55 -52.70 -29.09
N GLU A 308 -2.99 -53.78 -29.76
CA GLU A 308 -2.25 -54.37 -30.88
C GLU A 308 -2.39 -53.53 -32.16
N ARG A 309 -3.58 -52.98 -32.44
CA ARG A 309 -3.79 -52.09 -33.60
C ARG A 309 -3.15 -50.71 -33.46
N VAL A 310 -3.14 -50.10 -32.27
CA VAL A 310 -2.38 -48.85 -32.06
C VAL A 310 -0.89 -49.05 -32.34
N LYS A 311 -0.37 -50.25 -32.08
CA LYS A 311 1.00 -50.64 -32.47
C LYS A 311 1.17 -50.95 -33.96
N THR A 312 0.13 -51.34 -34.69
CA THR A 312 0.21 -51.71 -36.13
C THR A 312 -0.19 -50.60 -37.10
N GLU A 313 -1.19 -49.77 -36.76
CA GLU A 313 -1.76 -48.73 -37.63
C GLU A 313 -1.33 -47.30 -37.24
N GLY A 314 -0.73 -47.13 -36.06
CA GLY A 314 -0.19 -45.85 -35.58
C GLY A 314 -1.22 -44.75 -35.35
N LEU A 315 -0.84 -43.72 -34.60
CA LEU A 315 -1.68 -42.55 -34.31
C LEU A 315 -1.41 -41.41 -35.31
N THR A 316 -2.38 -40.52 -35.50
CA THR A 316 -2.18 -39.24 -36.21
C THR A 316 -2.07 -38.11 -35.19
N LEU A 317 -0.95 -37.38 -35.20
CA LEU A 317 -0.72 -36.23 -34.33
C LEU A 317 -1.66 -35.07 -34.71
N LEU A 318 -2.43 -34.59 -33.73
CA LEU A 318 -3.36 -33.46 -33.89
C LEU A 318 -2.68 -32.12 -33.56
N GLY A 319 -1.97 -32.06 -32.44
CA GLY A 319 -1.35 -30.82 -32.01
C GLY A 319 -0.49 -30.95 -30.76
N LEU A 320 0.35 -29.93 -30.56
CA LEU A 320 1.29 -29.80 -29.45
C LEU A 320 0.90 -28.58 -28.62
N VAL A 321 0.64 -28.79 -27.33
CA VAL A 321 0.33 -27.73 -26.37
C VAL A 321 1.56 -27.51 -25.50
N PHE A 322 2.09 -26.29 -25.53
CA PHE A 322 3.23 -25.89 -24.70
C PHE A 322 2.76 -25.15 -23.47
N VAL A 323 2.98 -25.78 -22.33
CA VAL A 323 2.62 -25.29 -21.01
C VAL A 323 3.87 -24.74 -20.33
N LYS A 324 3.80 -23.48 -19.93
CA LYS A 324 4.84 -22.89 -19.11
C LYS A 324 4.61 -23.25 -17.66
N GLU A 325 5.61 -23.87 -17.05
CA GLU A 325 5.58 -24.12 -15.62
C GLU A 325 5.57 -22.78 -14.86
N PRO A 326 4.78 -22.64 -13.79
CA PRO A 326 4.81 -21.48 -12.91
C PRO A 326 6.25 -21.15 -12.50
N CYS A 327 6.72 -19.98 -12.94
CA CYS A 327 8.08 -19.56 -12.70
C CYS A 327 8.31 -19.28 -11.20
N GLN A 328 8.89 -20.26 -10.50
CA GLN A 328 9.42 -20.09 -9.14
C GLN A 328 10.42 -18.92 -9.05
N CYS A 329 11.06 -18.55 -10.17
CA CYS A 329 11.95 -17.39 -10.22
C CYS A 329 11.25 -16.05 -9.90
N SER A 330 9.95 -15.89 -10.21
CA SER A 330 9.20 -14.67 -9.89
C SER A 330 8.96 -14.57 -8.38
N VAL A 331 8.53 -15.69 -7.79
CA VAL A 331 8.33 -15.82 -6.34
C VAL A 331 9.66 -15.63 -5.61
N ARG A 332 10.74 -16.25 -6.10
CA ARG A 332 12.08 -16.11 -5.52
C ARG A 332 12.57 -14.67 -5.49
N LYS A 333 12.46 -13.93 -6.60
CA LYS A 333 12.81 -12.51 -6.63
C LYS A 333 11.99 -11.70 -5.63
N ALA A 334 10.70 -11.98 -5.53
CA ALA A 334 9.81 -11.31 -4.59
C ALA A 334 10.16 -11.63 -3.12
N VAL A 335 10.51 -12.89 -2.82
CA VAL A 335 10.99 -13.31 -1.49
C VAL A 335 12.33 -12.63 -1.16
N GLU A 336 13.26 -12.56 -2.11
CA GLU A 336 14.53 -11.85 -1.96
C GLU A 336 14.31 -10.35 -1.71
N GLU A 337 13.38 -9.70 -2.43
CA GLU A 337 13.01 -8.30 -2.20
C GLU A 337 12.38 -8.08 -0.80
N CYS A 338 11.53 -9.00 -0.32
CA CYS A 338 11.00 -8.95 1.04
C CYS A 338 12.11 -9.12 2.10
N LYS A 339 13.02 -10.08 1.91
CA LYS A 339 14.16 -10.31 2.81
C LYS A 339 15.07 -9.07 2.87
N ASN A 340 15.39 -8.48 1.73
CA ASN A 340 16.17 -7.23 1.63
C ASN A 340 15.49 -6.05 2.35
N ALA A 341 14.16 -6.06 2.40
CA ALA A 341 13.35 -5.08 3.11
C ALA A 341 13.19 -5.37 4.62
N GLY A 342 13.89 -6.38 5.14
CA GLY A 342 13.81 -6.82 6.53
C GLY A 342 12.48 -7.47 6.90
N VAL A 343 11.73 -7.97 5.91
CA VAL A 343 10.49 -8.74 6.13
C VAL A 343 10.82 -10.22 6.01
N GLU A 344 10.58 -10.96 7.07
CA GLU A 344 10.76 -12.40 7.06
C GLU A 344 9.61 -13.08 6.32
N VAL A 345 9.93 -14.01 5.41
CA VAL A 345 8.92 -14.80 4.71
C VAL A 345 8.97 -16.22 5.24
N LYS A 346 7.83 -16.72 5.73
CA LYS A 346 7.65 -18.08 6.23
C LYS A 346 6.61 -18.81 5.37
N MET A 347 6.76 -20.12 5.21
CA MET A 347 5.83 -20.97 4.45
C MET A 347 5.12 -21.95 5.36
N VAL A 348 3.83 -22.13 5.13
CA VAL A 348 2.98 -23.10 5.81
C VAL A 348 2.30 -23.93 4.74
N THR A 349 2.33 -25.26 4.86
CA THR A 349 1.75 -26.16 3.88
C THR A 349 1.24 -27.45 4.52
N SER A 350 0.23 -28.04 3.91
CA SER A 350 -0.26 -29.39 4.22
C SER A 350 0.52 -30.49 3.51
N ASP A 351 1.38 -30.14 2.54
CA ASP A 351 2.24 -31.08 1.83
C ASP A 351 3.25 -31.76 2.77
N ASP A 352 3.71 -32.95 2.36
CA ASP A 352 4.78 -33.70 3.05
C ASP A 352 6.08 -32.89 3.14
N LEU A 353 6.88 -33.19 4.17
CA LEU A 353 8.16 -32.52 4.48
C LEU A 353 9.10 -32.42 3.25
N SER A 354 9.19 -33.49 2.45
CA SER A 354 10.07 -33.56 1.28
C SER A 354 9.65 -32.58 0.17
N ILE A 355 8.35 -32.50 -0.11
CA ILE A 355 7.75 -31.62 -1.11
C ILE A 355 7.83 -30.17 -0.62
N ALA A 356 7.47 -29.93 0.64
CA ALA A 356 7.54 -28.63 1.28
C ALA A 356 8.97 -28.05 1.19
N ARG A 357 9.98 -28.88 1.47
CA ARG A 357 11.39 -28.48 1.37
C ARG A 357 11.81 -28.17 -0.06
N ALA A 358 11.45 -29.00 -1.02
CA ALA A 358 11.78 -28.76 -2.44
C ALA A 358 11.16 -27.45 -2.93
N THR A 359 9.90 -27.18 -2.56
CA THR A 359 9.20 -25.93 -2.87
C THR A 359 9.86 -24.72 -2.20
N ALA A 360 10.26 -24.85 -0.93
CA ALA A 360 10.92 -23.78 -0.20
C ALA A 360 12.30 -23.42 -0.77
N ILE A 361 13.09 -24.42 -1.21
CA ILE A 361 14.36 -24.19 -1.94
C ILE A 361 14.09 -23.50 -3.29
N GLY A 362 13.07 -23.95 -4.03
CA GLY A 362 12.67 -23.35 -5.30
C GLY A 362 12.28 -21.87 -5.18
N CYS A 363 11.59 -21.52 -4.09
CA CYS A 363 11.17 -20.15 -3.78
C CYS A 363 12.27 -19.29 -3.13
N GLY A 364 13.46 -19.84 -2.83
CA GLY A 364 14.55 -19.11 -2.16
C GLY A 364 14.28 -18.81 -0.68
N LEU A 365 13.40 -19.57 -0.02
CA LEU A 365 13.17 -19.47 1.43
C LEU A 365 14.30 -20.15 2.21
N LEU A 366 14.74 -21.31 1.73
CA LEU A 366 15.85 -22.11 2.24
C LEU A 366 16.99 -22.12 1.23
N GLU A 367 18.23 -22.23 1.71
CA GLU A 367 19.38 -22.47 0.84
C GLU A 367 19.57 -23.97 0.58
N ALA A 368 20.09 -24.33 -0.61
CA ALA A 368 20.27 -25.74 -1.00
C ALA A 368 21.23 -26.51 -0.09
N ASN A 369 22.12 -25.80 0.61
CA ASN A 369 23.13 -26.36 1.52
C ASN A 369 22.72 -26.30 3.01
N GLU A 370 21.51 -25.84 3.35
CA GLU A 370 21.06 -25.89 4.74
C GLU A 370 20.77 -27.35 5.13
N ASP A 371 21.55 -27.84 6.10
CA ASP A 371 21.52 -29.22 6.57
C ASP A 371 20.11 -29.68 6.94
N VAL A 372 19.87 -30.97 6.69
CA VAL A 372 18.62 -31.71 6.96
C VAL A 372 18.20 -31.64 8.44
N SER A 373 19.11 -31.28 9.36
CA SER A 373 18.85 -31.15 10.80
C SER A 373 18.62 -29.71 11.28
N SER A 374 18.41 -28.75 10.38
CA SER A 374 18.21 -27.35 10.77
C SER A 374 16.78 -27.11 11.30
N VAL A 375 16.68 -26.37 12.40
CA VAL A 375 15.45 -25.86 13.07
C VAL A 375 14.50 -25.08 12.12
N ALA A 376 14.91 -24.88 10.86
CA ALA A 376 14.20 -24.10 9.87
C ALA A 376 12.96 -24.80 9.27
N VAL A 377 12.90 -26.13 9.27
CA VAL A 377 11.76 -26.89 8.76
C VAL A 377 11.22 -27.78 9.86
N ILE A 378 9.92 -27.72 10.12
CA ILE A 378 9.24 -28.47 11.17
C ILE A 378 7.92 -29.04 10.66
N GLU A 379 7.47 -30.15 11.24
CA GLU A 379 6.13 -30.69 11.03
C GLU A 379 5.12 -30.04 11.98
N GLY A 380 3.86 -29.90 11.54
CA GLY A 380 2.80 -29.30 12.35
C GLY A 380 2.59 -30.01 13.70
N GLN A 381 2.67 -31.35 13.72
CA GLN A 381 2.57 -32.14 14.95
C GLN A 381 3.73 -31.88 15.92
N GLU A 382 4.95 -31.71 15.41
CA GLU A 382 6.11 -31.40 16.24
C GLU A 382 5.96 -30.01 16.88
N PHE A 383 5.45 -29.03 16.12
CA PHE A 383 5.15 -27.70 16.65
C PHE A 383 4.07 -27.73 17.74
N GLN A 384 3.06 -28.59 17.61
CA GLN A 384 2.06 -28.78 18.66
C GLN A 384 2.65 -29.36 19.94
N ASN A 385 3.62 -30.26 19.83
CA ASN A 385 4.25 -30.91 20.98
C ASN A 385 5.16 -29.96 21.80
N TYR A 386 5.56 -28.83 21.23
CA TYR A 386 6.32 -27.81 21.98
C TYR A 386 5.46 -27.11 23.03
N THR A 387 6.09 -26.83 24.16
CA THR A 387 5.51 -25.96 25.21
C THR A 387 5.36 -24.51 24.70
N PRO A 388 4.45 -23.70 25.26
CA PRO A 388 4.28 -22.30 24.85
C PRO A 388 5.59 -21.49 24.87
N GLU A 389 6.45 -21.75 25.86
CA GLU A 389 7.76 -21.10 26.01
C GLU A 389 8.74 -21.52 24.90
N GLU A 390 8.82 -22.82 24.59
CA GLU A 390 9.64 -23.35 23.50
C GLU A 390 9.18 -22.84 22.14
N ARG A 391 7.85 -22.73 21.92
CA ARG A 391 7.28 -22.13 20.71
C ARG A 391 7.77 -20.69 20.55
N MET A 392 7.69 -19.88 21.60
CA MET A 392 8.12 -18.48 21.59
C MET A 392 9.62 -18.31 21.34
N GLU A 393 10.46 -19.23 21.86
CA GLU A 393 11.90 -19.22 21.61
C GLU A 393 12.24 -19.60 20.16
N ARG A 394 11.60 -20.66 19.63
CA ARG A 394 11.97 -21.26 18.34
C ARG A 394 11.26 -20.65 17.13
N ILE A 395 10.15 -19.94 17.30
CA ILE A 395 9.30 -19.46 16.18
C ILE A 395 10.05 -18.60 15.16
N ASP A 396 11.06 -17.82 15.56
CA ASP A 396 11.84 -16.99 14.64
C ASP A 396 12.73 -17.85 13.74
N GLY A 397 13.23 -18.99 14.26
CA GLY A 397 14.06 -19.92 13.49
C GLY A 397 13.27 -20.73 12.46
N ILE A 398 11.98 -20.98 12.71
CA ILE A 398 11.11 -21.80 11.85
C ILE A 398 10.74 -21.01 10.59
N ARG A 399 11.20 -21.47 9.42
CA ARG A 399 10.88 -20.87 8.11
C ARG A 399 9.80 -21.63 7.35
N VAL A 400 9.72 -22.94 7.53
CA VAL A 400 8.76 -23.80 6.84
C VAL A 400 8.07 -24.71 7.86
N MET A 401 6.74 -24.70 7.86
CA MET A 401 5.93 -25.67 8.59
C MET A 401 5.24 -26.57 7.55
N ALA A 402 5.53 -27.87 7.58
CA ALA A 402 4.95 -28.88 6.70
C ALA A 402 3.85 -29.67 7.43
N THR A 403 3.07 -30.47 6.68
CA THR A 403 2.02 -31.35 7.23
C THR A 403 1.08 -30.65 8.23
N CYS A 404 0.73 -29.40 7.94
CA CYS A 404 -0.01 -28.52 8.86
C CYS A 404 -1.53 -28.76 8.83
N SER A 405 -2.13 -28.89 10.01
CA SER A 405 -3.57 -28.74 10.20
C SER A 405 -3.96 -27.25 10.25
N PRO A 406 -5.23 -26.88 9.99
CA PRO A 406 -5.70 -25.49 10.13
C PRO A 406 -5.45 -24.89 11.51
N SER A 407 -5.50 -25.70 12.58
CA SER A 407 -5.15 -25.30 13.95
C SER A 407 -3.68 -24.92 14.09
N ASP A 408 -2.78 -25.64 13.43
CA ASP A 408 -1.33 -25.38 13.51
C ASP A 408 -0.99 -24.02 12.91
N LYS A 409 -1.63 -23.69 11.78
CA LYS A 409 -1.45 -22.40 11.11
C LYS A 409 -1.83 -21.25 12.03
N VAL A 410 -2.98 -21.37 12.71
CA VAL A 410 -3.49 -20.37 13.66
C VAL A 410 -2.56 -20.22 14.87
N ASP A 411 -2.08 -21.32 15.44
CA ASP A 411 -1.17 -21.31 16.58
C ASP A 411 0.18 -20.67 16.25
N MET A 412 0.72 -20.94 15.06
CA MET A 412 1.95 -20.30 14.57
C MET A 412 1.78 -18.78 14.47
N ILE A 413 0.67 -18.32 13.88
CA ILE A 413 0.35 -16.89 13.74
C ILE A 413 0.18 -16.23 15.12
N ARG A 414 -0.50 -16.89 16.04
CA ARG A 414 -0.70 -16.38 17.40
C ARG A 414 0.63 -16.23 18.14
N CYS A 415 1.51 -17.21 18.02
CA CYS A 415 2.85 -17.18 18.61
C CYS A 415 3.68 -16.00 18.06
N LEU A 416 3.70 -15.82 16.74
CA LEU A 416 4.37 -14.67 16.10
C LEU A 416 3.83 -13.32 16.60
N LYS A 417 2.49 -13.19 16.70
CA LYS A 417 1.85 -11.97 17.22
C LYS A 417 2.19 -11.71 18.68
N GLN A 418 2.18 -12.74 19.53
CA GLN A 418 2.54 -12.63 20.95
C GLN A 418 3.99 -12.18 21.14
N LYS A 419 4.88 -12.58 20.23
CA LYS A 419 6.28 -12.15 20.21
C LYS A 419 6.49 -10.71 19.70
N GLY A 420 5.44 -10.10 19.14
CA GLY A 420 5.45 -8.71 18.68
C GLY A 420 5.58 -8.53 17.16
N HIS A 421 5.52 -9.61 16.38
CA HIS A 421 5.53 -9.51 14.93
C HIS A 421 4.18 -9.03 14.37
N VAL A 422 4.25 -8.21 13.33
CA VAL A 422 3.08 -7.86 12.52
C VAL A 422 3.00 -8.84 11.36
N VAL A 423 2.06 -9.78 11.47
CA VAL A 423 1.95 -10.95 10.58
C VAL A 423 0.92 -10.70 9.47
N ALA A 424 1.36 -10.81 8.22
CA ALA A 424 0.49 -10.84 7.06
C ALA A 424 0.40 -12.27 6.50
N VAL A 425 -0.81 -12.78 6.29
CA VAL A 425 -1.04 -14.12 5.72
C VAL A 425 -1.48 -14.00 4.28
N VAL A 426 -0.84 -14.75 3.40
CA VAL A 426 -1.17 -14.84 1.97
C VAL A 426 -1.70 -16.24 1.69
N SER A 427 -2.95 -16.35 1.26
CA SER A 427 -3.58 -17.65 0.96
C SER A 427 -4.54 -17.56 -0.22
N ARG A 428 -4.82 -18.68 -0.88
CA ARG A 428 -5.87 -18.73 -1.93
C ARG A 428 -7.28 -18.67 -1.30
N PRO A 429 -8.34 -18.35 -2.09
CA PRO A 429 -9.72 -18.42 -1.61
C PRO A 429 -10.07 -19.88 -1.29
N GLY A 430 -10.58 -20.13 -0.08
CA GLY A 430 -10.88 -21.48 0.40
C GLY A 430 -11.43 -21.43 1.84
N PRO A 431 -11.69 -22.57 2.48
CA PRO A 431 -12.27 -22.66 3.84
C PRO A 431 -11.35 -22.12 4.97
N GLU A 432 -10.20 -21.53 4.64
CA GLU A 432 -9.16 -21.04 5.55
C GLU A 432 -9.44 -19.65 6.15
N ASP A 433 -10.72 -19.27 6.26
CA ASP A 433 -11.14 -17.96 6.78
C ASP A 433 -10.68 -17.72 8.23
N MET A 434 -10.44 -18.78 9.00
CA MET A 434 -9.98 -18.69 10.39
C MET A 434 -8.54 -18.19 10.50
N THR A 435 -7.64 -18.70 9.66
CA THR A 435 -6.22 -18.29 9.61
C THR A 435 -6.09 -16.81 9.20
N LYS A 436 -6.89 -16.38 8.22
CA LYS A 436 -6.91 -14.99 7.74
C LYS A 436 -7.47 -14.02 8.80
N LYS A 437 -8.46 -14.46 9.58
CA LYS A 437 -9.05 -13.66 10.68
C LYS A 437 -8.10 -13.51 11.87
N GLU A 438 -7.30 -14.53 12.19
CA GLU A 438 -6.34 -14.45 13.30
C GLU A 438 -5.14 -13.56 12.95
N ALA A 439 -4.75 -13.53 11.67
CA ALA A 439 -3.67 -12.69 11.17
C ALA A 439 -3.93 -11.19 11.38
N CYS A 440 -2.87 -10.39 11.42
CA CYS A 440 -3.03 -8.93 11.43
C CYS A 440 -3.60 -8.43 10.08
N ILE A 441 -3.25 -9.13 8.98
CA ILE A 441 -3.64 -8.81 7.61
C ILE A 441 -3.91 -10.11 6.84
N GLY A 442 -5.10 -10.24 6.25
CA GLY A 442 -5.45 -11.32 5.33
C GLY A 442 -5.35 -10.91 3.85
N LEU A 443 -4.40 -11.50 3.12
CA LEU A 443 -4.22 -11.34 1.67
C LEU A 443 -4.74 -12.56 0.93
N SER A 444 -5.50 -12.34 -0.15
CA SER A 444 -5.94 -13.39 -1.06
C SER A 444 -5.35 -13.20 -2.45
N ILE A 445 -4.76 -14.27 -3.01
CA ILE A 445 -4.26 -14.35 -4.41
C ILE A 445 -5.11 -15.40 -5.14
N GLY A 446 -5.36 -15.32 -6.45
CA GLY A 446 -5.96 -16.46 -7.17
C GLY A 446 -7.44 -16.35 -7.49
N VAL A 447 -8.08 -15.19 -7.37
CA VAL A 447 -9.55 -15.13 -7.53
C VAL A 447 -9.93 -15.07 -9.01
N GLN A 448 -10.08 -16.23 -9.65
CA GLN A 448 -10.70 -16.33 -10.97
C GLN A 448 -12.24 -16.29 -10.86
N GLY A 449 -12.86 -15.34 -11.56
CA GLY A 449 -14.31 -15.24 -11.73
C GLY A 449 -15.07 -14.39 -10.68
N ASN A 450 -16.26 -13.93 -11.08
CA ASN A 450 -17.13 -13.06 -10.27
C ASN A 450 -17.79 -13.74 -9.06
N TYR A 451 -17.77 -15.08 -8.98
CA TYR A 451 -18.61 -15.83 -8.03
C TYR A 451 -18.02 -15.93 -6.61
N TYR A 452 -16.69 -16.02 -6.45
CA TYR A 452 -16.05 -16.12 -5.14
C TYR A 452 -15.84 -14.75 -4.45
N VAL A 453 -15.85 -13.66 -5.22
CA VAL A 453 -15.74 -12.30 -4.69
C VAL A 453 -16.90 -12.00 -3.70
N ARG A 454 -18.11 -12.54 -3.93
CA ARG A 454 -19.25 -12.28 -3.04
C ARG A 454 -19.21 -13.01 -1.70
N SER A 455 -18.58 -14.20 -1.65
CA SER A 455 -18.50 -15.02 -0.44
C SER A 455 -17.23 -14.76 0.39
N ALA A 456 -16.13 -14.34 -0.25
CA ALA A 456 -14.87 -13.94 0.40
C ALA A 456 -14.92 -12.55 1.07
N ASN A 457 -15.96 -11.76 0.80
CA ASN A 457 -16.11 -10.35 1.19
C ASN A 457 -16.22 -10.07 2.70
N LYS A 458 -16.20 -11.08 3.58
CA LYS A 458 -16.28 -10.86 5.03
C LYS A 458 -14.98 -11.16 5.79
N SER A 459 -14.03 -11.89 5.20
CA SER A 459 -12.81 -12.38 5.88
C SER A 459 -11.50 -11.89 5.26
N VAL A 460 -11.50 -11.38 4.02
CA VAL A 460 -10.29 -10.96 3.30
C VAL A 460 -10.13 -9.44 3.34
N ASP A 461 -8.93 -8.95 3.68
CA ASP A 461 -8.68 -7.52 3.75
C ASP A 461 -8.18 -6.93 2.43
N ILE A 462 -7.37 -7.70 1.68
CA ILE A 462 -6.77 -7.30 0.39
C ILE A 462 -6.84 -8.48 -0.59
N THR A 463 -7.27 -8.21 -1.81
CA THR A 463 -7.44 -9.22 -2.88
C THR A 463 -6.56 -8.89 -4.08
N ILE A 464 -5.79 -9.86 -4.55
CA ILE A 464 -4.88 -9.79 -5.70
C ILE A 464 -5.47 -10.68 -6.80
N PHE A 465 -5.76 -10.07 -7.96
CA PHE A 465 -6.36 -10.77 -9.11
C PHE A 465 -5.34 -11.19 -10.18
N ASP A 466 -4.06 -10.83 -10.04
CA ASP A 466 -3.03 -11.10 -11.05
C ASP A 466 -2.27 -12.41 -10.81
N ASP A 467 -2.70 -13.22 -9.84
CA ASP A 467 -2.15 -14.54 -9.48
C ASP A 467 -0.63 -14.60 -9.36
N ASN A 468 -0.03 -13.47 -8.99
CA ASN A 468 1.41 -13.27 -8.94
C ASN A 468 1.82 -12.76 -7.57
N PHE A 469 2.69 -13.52 -6.90
CA PHE A 469 3.23 -13.13 -5.60
C PHE A 469 4.03 -11.82 -5.65
N ALA A 470 4.57 -11.41 -6.80
CA ALA A 470 5.23 -10.11 -6.96
C ALA A 470 4.31 -8.91 -6.65
N SER A 471 2.99 -9.09 -6.75
CA SER A 471 2.02 -8.08 -6.35
C SER A 471 2.05 -7.81 -4.85
N VAL A 472 2.37 -8.81 -4.00
CA VAL A 472 2.53 -8.62 -2.55
C VAL A 472 3.63 -7.61 -2.25
N VAL A 473 4.76 -7.72 -2.94
CA VAL A 473 5.89 -6.78 -2.82
C VAL A 473 5.49 -5.37 -3.25
N THR A 474 4.71 -5.28 -4.33
CA THR A 474 4.18 -4.00 -4.82
C THR A 474 3.27 -3.35 -3.78
N ILE A 475 2.37 -4.11 -3.14
CA ILE A 475 1.47 -3.60 -2.09
C ILE A 475 2.28 -3.16 -0.88
N LEU A 476 3.26 -3.95 -0.44
CA LEU A 476 4.16 -3.59 0.66
C LEU A 476 4.90 -2.27 0.39
N LYS A 477 5.44 -2.10 -0.83
CA LYS A 477 6.13 -0.88 -1.27
C LYS A 477 5.20 0.34 -1.24
N TRP A 478 3.98 0.22 -1.73
CA TRP A 478 2.99 1.30 -1.69
C TRP A 478 2.51 1.61 -0.26
N GLY A 479 2.35 0.60 0.59
CA GLY A 479 2.01 0.80 2.01
C GLY A 479 3.08 1.59 2.75
N ARG A 480 4.35 1.20 2.61
CA ARG A 480 5.49 1.92 3.19
C ARG A 480 5.63 3.35 2.64
N CYS A 481 5.32 3.54 1.35
CA CYS A 481 5.28 4.86 0.74
C CYS A 481 4.19 5.76 1.36
N ALA A 482 2.98 5.23 1.55
CA ALA A 482 1.88 5.98 2.15
C ALA A 482 2.22 6.41 3.60
N PHE A 483 2.85 5.53 4.38
CA PHE A 483 3.33 5.86 5.71
C PHE A 483 4.38 6.99 5.69
N ASN A 484 5.40 6.88 4.82
CA ASN A 484 6.43 7.91 4.67
C ASN A 484 5.84 9.25 4.19
N ASN A 485 4.94 9.24 3.20
CA ASN A 485 4.26 10.44 2.72
C ASN A 485 3.43 11.11 3.82
N THR A 486 2.81 10.32 4.70
CA THR A 486 2.11 10.83 5.88
C THR A 486 3.07 11.53 6.85
N GLN A 487 4.24 10.94 7.14
CA GLN A 487 5.24 11.57 8.00
C GLN A 487 5.75 12.90 7.42
N LYS A 488 6.06 12.96 6.12
CA LYS A 488 6.50 14.18 5.43
C LYS A 488 5.50 15.31 5.59
N LEU A 489 4.22 15.00 5.41
CA LEU A 489 3.17 15.98 5.58
C LEU A 489 2.99 16.40 7.04
N ILE A 490 3.00 15.46 7.99
CA ILE A 490 2.91 15.81 9.41
C ILE A 490 4.03 16.79 9.79
N GLN A 491 5.26 16.57 9.32
CA GLN A 491 6.35 17.53 9.50
C GLN A 491 6.01 18.91 8.94
N PHE A 492 5.54 18.97 7.69
CA PHE A 492 5.17 20.22 7.03
C PHE A 492 4.08 20.99 7.81
N GLN A 493 2.99 20.30 8.16
CA GLN A 493 1.84 20.89 8.82
C GLN A 493 2.17 21.34 10.24
N LEU A 494 2.97 20.57 11.00
CA LEU A 494 3.39 20.96 12.34
C LEU A 494 4.24 22.25 12.33
N ILE A 495 5.15 22.42 11.37
CA ILE A 495 5.94 23.66 11.23
C ILE A 495 5.00 24.85 10.99
N ALA A 496 4.08 24.72 10.02
CA ALA A 496 3.13 25.77 9.69
C ALA A 496 2.22 26.13 10.88
N SER A 497 1.69 25.14 11.59
CA SER A 497 0.82 25.36 12.75
C SER A 497 1.54 26.05 13.91
N VAL A 498 2.76 25.63 14.26
CA VAL A 498 3.49 26.24 15.39
C VAL A 498 3.87 27.69 15.07
N VAL A 499 4.36 27.96 13.86
CA VAL A 499 4.69 29.33 13.42
C VAL A 499 3.45 30.22 13.44
N SER A 500 2.31 29.71 12.95
CA SER A 500 1.05 30.45 12.96
C SER A 500 0.58 30.78 14.37
N VAL A 501 0.59 29.82 15.31
CA VAL A 501 0.16 30.05 16.70
C VAL A 501 1.03 31.10 17.39
N VAL A 502 2.35 30.98 17.27
CA VAL A 502 3.28 31.91 17.92
C VAL A 502 3.14 33.32 17.32
N THR A 503 3.00 33.43 16.00
CA THR A 503 2.82 34.73 15.32
C THR A 503 1.48 35.36 15.71
N THR A 504 0.39 34.59 15.74
CA THR A 504 -0.91 35.07 16.21
C THR A 504 -0.83 35.52 17.67
N PHE A 505 -0.28 34.69 18.56
CA PHE A 505 -0.18 35.01 19.99
C PHE A 505 0.63 36.29 20.23
N THR A 506 1.78 36.44 19.57
CA THR A 506 2.63 37.64 19.71
C THR A 506 2.01 38.88 19.09
N THR A 507 1.34 38.77 17.93
CA THR A 507 0.58 39.87 17.31
C THR A 507 -0.46 40.42 18.25
N VAL A 508 -1.22 39.53 18.88
CA VAL A 508 -2.30 39.92 19.78
C VAL A 508 -1.75 40.40 21.13
N ALA A 509 -0.75 39.72 21.71
CA ALA A 509 -0.20 40.08 23.02
C ALA A 509 0.60 41.39 23.02
N SER A 510 1.08 41.85 21.86
CA SER A 510 1.90 43.06 21.75
C SER A 510 1.10 44.31 21.43
N TYR A 511 -0.21 44.19 21.20
CA TYR A 511 -1.06 45.31 20.83
C TYR A 511 -1.70 45.93 22.07
N ASN A 512 -1.41 47.22 22.32
CA ASN A 512 -1.85 47.98 23.50
C ASN A 512 -2.86 49.08 23.12
N GLY A 513 -4.03 48.70 22.59
CA GLY A 513 -5.20 49.58 22.62
C GLY A 513 -5.31 50.65 21.53
N THR A 514 -5.54 50.26 20.27
CA THR A 514 -6.17 51.13 19.25
C THR A 514 -7.12 50.29 18.38
N PRO A 515 -8.16 50.89 17.74
CA PRO A 515 -9.32 50.21 17.15
C PRO A 515 -9.07 49.42 15.87
N TYR A 516 -7.82 49.32 15.43
CA TYR A 516 -7.43 48.46 14.32
C TYR A 516 -7.48 46.97 14.67
N LEU A 517 -8.00 46.60 15.85
CA LEU A 517 -8.23 45.20 16.19
C LEU A 517 -9.11 44.53 15.13
N ASP A 518 -10.13 45.19 14.56
CA ASP A 518 -10.98 44.58 13.53
C ASP A 518 -10.22 44.31 12.21
N THR A 519 -9.42 45.27 11.73
CA THR A 519 -8.67 45.12 10.47
C THR A 519 -7.47 44.19 10.64
N ARG A 520 -6.76 44.27 11.78
CA ARG A 520 -5.57 43.48 12.06
C ARG A 520 -5.95 42.04 12.47
N LEU A 521 -7.03 41.82 13.22
CA LEU A 521 -7.58 40.47 13.41
C LEU A 521 -8.08 39.89 12.10
N GLY A 522 -8.66 40.70 11.21
CA GLY A 522 -9.02 40.30 9.85
C GLY A 522 -7.83 39.75 9.05
N TYR A 523 -6.67 40.42 9.09
CA TYR A 523 -5.45 39.93 8.43
C TYR A 523 -5.00 38.58 9.00
N VAL A 524 -4.93 38.46 10.33
CA VAL A 524 -4.51 37.20 10.98
C VAL A 524 -5.51 36.10 10.65
N MET A 525 -6.81 36.41 10.55
CA MET A 525 -7.87 35.46 10.19
C MET A 525 -7.69 34.91 8.77
N VAL A 526 -7.45 35.78 7.80
CA VAL A 526 -7.18 35.36 6.43
C VAL A 526 -5.87 34.56 6.36
N GLN A 527 -4.84 34.96 7.11
CA GLN A 527 -3.55 34.25 7.15
C GLN A 527 -3.70 32.84 7.67
N LEU A 528 -4.43 32.73 8.77
CA LEU A 528 -4.66 31.47 9.41
C LEU A 528 -5.45 30.53 8.49
N LEU A 529 -6.55 31.00 7.92
CA LEU A 529 -7.36 30.22 7.01
C LEU A 529 -6.54 29.76 5.80
N TRP A 530 -5.71 30.65 5.27
CA TRP A 530 -4.83 30.35 4.14
C TRP A 530 -3.82 29.25 4.46
N VAL A 531 -3.09 29.39 5.57
CA VAL A 531 -2.03 28.45 5.96
C VAL A 531 -2.63 27.12 6.44
N SER A 532 -3.67 27.16 7.27
CA SER A 532 -4.25 25.97 7.91
C SER A 532 -5.14 25.13 6.98
N VAL A 533 -5.82 25.76 6.01
CA VAL A 533 -6.75 25.09 5.10
C VAL A 533 -6.18 25.00 3.69
N VAL A 534 -5.96 26.14 3.02
CA VAL A 534 -5.65 26.17 1.58
C VAL A 534 -4.30 25.52 1.31
N LEU A 535 -3.26 25.99 1.99
CA LEU A 535 -1.90 25.48 1.83
C LEU A 535 -1.81 24.02 2.29
N ALA A 536 -2.49 23.66 3.38
CA ALA A 536 -2.54 22.28 3.87
C ALA A 536 -3.15 21.33 2.83
N MET A 537 -4.22 21.73 2.13
CA MET A 537 -4.82 20.93 1.05
C MET A 537 -3.86 20.76 -0.13
N PHE A 538 -3.19 21.82 -0.57
CA PHE A 538 -2.21 21.70 -1.67
C PHE A 538 -1.00 20.85 -1.26
N ALA A 539 -0.50 21.01 -0.04
CA ALA A 539 0.57 20.19 0.51
C ALA A 539 0.16 18.71 0.63
N ALA A 540 -1.10 18.44 1.03
CA ALA A 540 -1.69 17.10 1.07
C ALA A 540 -1.58 16.40 -0.27
N VAL A 541 -1.94 17.09 -1.34
CA VAL A 541 -1.87 16.56 -2.70
C VAL A 541 -0.41 16.44 -3.15
N ALA A 542 0.42 17.45 -2.91
CA ALA A 542 1.80 17.49 -3.37
C ALA A 542 2.69 16.43 -2.73
N LEU A 543 2.59 16.23 -1.41
CA LEU A 543 3.37 15.26 -0.65
C LEU A 543 2.69 13.88 -0.58
N GLY A 544 1.36 13.84 -0.52
CA GLY A 544 0.59 12.60 -0.46
C GLY A 544 0.63 11.77 -1.74
N MET A 545 0.71 12.42 -2.91
CA MET A 545 0.77 11.75 -4.22
C MET A 545 2.20 11.43 -4.69
N GLU A 546 3.20 11.54 -3.81
CA GLU A 546 4.58 11.21 -4.19
C GLU A 546 4.74 9.70 -4.40
N GLN A 547 5.47 9.33 -5.45
CA GLN A 547 5.68 7.93 -5.85
C GLN A 547 6.70 7.22 -4.93
N PRO A 548 6.61 5.88 -4.80
CA PRO A 548 7.52 5.13 -3.95
C PRO A 548 8.96 5.20 -4.44
N ASP A 549 9.85 5.69 -3.56
CA ASP A 549 11.29 5.71 -3.84
C ASP A 549 11.86 4.29 -3.91
N LYS A 550 12.95 4.11 -4.65
CA LYS A 550 13.61 2.81 -4.81
C LYS A 550 14.18 2.28 -3.50
N GLU A 551 14.54 3.17 -2.58
CA GLU A 551 15.13 2.83 -1.28
C GLU A 551 14.11 2.44 -0.20
N VAL A 552 12.80 2.56 -0.46
CA VAL A 552 11.76 2.21 0.53
C VAL A 552 11.84 0.73 0.94
N MET A 553 12.33 -0.12 0.03
CA MET A 553 12.54 -1.56 0.24
C MET A 553 13.94 -1.91 0.75
N GLN A 554 14.82 -0.92 0.99
CA GLN A 554 16.15 -1.14 1.58
C GLN A 554 16.18 -0.88 3.09
N ARG A 555 15.08 -0.33 3.62
CA ARG A 555 14.95 0.00 5.04
C ARG A 555 14.22 -1.14 5.76
N PRO A 556 14.58 -1.44 7.01
CA PRO A 556 13.81 -2.39 7.81
C PRO A 556 12.38 -1.87 8.06
N PRO A 557 11.43 -2.77 8.39
CA PRO A 557 10.08 -2.37 8.77
C PRO A 557 10.11 -1.37 9.92
N VAL A 558 9.19 -0.41 9.90
CA VAL A 558 9.06 0.55 11.00
C VAL A 558 8.52 -0.18 12.22
N ASP A 559 9.29 -0.16 13.30
CA ASP A 559 8.87 -0.72 14.57
C ASP A 559 7.60 -0.01 15.06
N TYR A 560 6.55 -0.79 15.30
CA TYR A 560 5.26 -0.29 15.72
C TYR A 560 5.31 0.38 17.10
N THR A 561 6.31 0.09 17.92
CA THR A 561 6.49 0.75 19.23
C THR A 561 7.06 2.17 19.10
N LYS A 562 7.67 2.51 17.96
CA LYS A 562 8.28 3.83 17.75
C LYS A 562 7.22 4.91 17.52
N PRO A 563 7.47 6.13 18.03
CA PRO A 563 6.57 7.25 17.82
C PRO A 563 6.44 7.62 16.33
N LEU A 564 5.28 8.17 15.95
CA LEU A 564 5.01 8.60 14.59
C LEU A 564 5.97 9.72 14.13
N ILE A 565 6.33 10.62 15.05
CA ILE A 565 7.32 11.69 14.82
C ILE A 565 8.68 11.17 15.27
N SER A 566 9.58 10.95 14.31
CA SER A 566 10.95 10.53 14.59
C SER A 566 11.78 11.69 15.18
N ASN A 567 12.92 11.37 15.81
CA ASN A 567 13.85 12.40 16.29
C ASN A 567 14.38 13.29 15.16
N ILE A 568 14.53 12.70 13.97
CA ILE A 568 14.96 13.39 12.75
C ILE A 568 13.90 14.42 12.36
N MET A 569 12.62 14.07 12.43
CA MET A 569 11.52 15.01 12.21
C MET A 569 11.54 16.12 13.27
N TRP A 570 11.73 15.81 14.55
CA TRP A 570 11.81 16.83 15.61
C TRP A 570 12.92 17.85 15.38
N ARG A 571 14.12 17.41 14.99
CA ARG A 571 15.22 18.32 14.63
C ARG A 571 14.81 19.25 13.49
N ASN A 572 14.24 18.69 12.41
CA ASN A 572 13.83 19.47 11.24
C ASN A 572 12.71 20.47 11.61
N ILE A 573 11.71 20.03 12.38
CA ILE A 573 10.60 20.86 12.85
C ILE A 573 11.15 22.01 13.72
N ALA A 574 11.98 21.71 14.71
CA ALA A 574 12.53 22.71 15.63
C ALA A 574 13.36 23.76 14.88
N ALA A 575 14.25 23.34 13.98
CA ALA A 575 15.11 24.23 13.21
C ALA A 575 14.30 25.20 12.33
N GLN A 576 13.36 24.66 11.54
CA GLN A 576 12.54 25.47 10.62
C GLN A 576 11.59 26.40 11.38
N THR A 577 10.97 25.90 12.44
CA THR A 577 10.04 26.67 13.27
C THR A 577 10.77 27.82 13.96
N LEU A 578 11.96 27.58 14.54
CA LEU A 578 12.74 28.61 15.19
C LEU A 578 13.15 29.73 14.22
N TYR A 579 13.63 29.35 13.03
CA TYR A 579 14.00 30.32 11.99
C TYR A 579 12.80 31.17 11.56
N GLN A 580 11.67 30.54 11.24
CA GLN A 580 10.48 31.24 10.77
C GLN A 580 9.89 32.14 11.84
N ILE A 581 9.81 31.69 13.10
CA ILE A 581 9.38 32.53 14.21
C ILE A 581 10.32 33.73 14.34
N LEU A 582 11.63 33.52 14.42
CA LEU A 582 12.60 34.60 14.63
C LEU A 582 12.45 35.72 13.58
N ILE A 583 12.44 35.35 12.29
CA ILE A 583 12.33 36.34 11.21
C ILE A 583 10.95 37.00 11.18
N THR A 584 9.88 36.24 11.39
CA THR A 584 8.52 36.79 11.42
C THR A 584 8.36 37.80 12.57
N GLN A 585 8.94 37.52 13.74
CA GLN A 585 8.94 38.45 14.87
C GLN A 585 9.79 39.70 14.57
N ILE A 586 10.96 39.54 13.94
CA ILE A 586 11.79 40.68 13.51
C ILE A 586 11.02 41.57 12.53
N LEU A 587 10.32 40.99 11.54
CA LEU A 587 9.48 41.74 10.61
C LEU A 587 8.33 42.44 11.34
N GLN A 588 7.67 41.74 12.25
CA GLN A 588 6.53 42.27 13.00
C GLN A 588 6.89 43.48 13.88
N PHE A 589 8.04 43.48 14.57
CA PHE A 589 8.44 44.56 15.48
C PHE A 589 9.40 45.58 14.88
N CYS A 590 10.35 45.14 14.06
CA CYS A 590 11.42 45.97 13.53
C CYS A 590 11.31 46.20 12.02
N GLY A 591 10.38 45.53 11.31
CA GLY A 591 10.28 45.58 9.86
C GLY A 591 10.04 46.98 9.31
N GLN A 592 9.24 47.79 10.02
CA GLN A 592 8.99 49.20 9.67
C GLN A 592 10.31 50.01 9.62
N SER A 593 11.18 49.85 10.61
CA SER A 593 12.45 50.55 10.70
C SER A 593 13.51 49.98 9.75
N ILE A 594 13.54 48.66 9.57
CA ILE A 594 14.53 47.97 8.73
C ILE A 594 14.29 48.26 7.25
N PHE A 595 13.03 48.22 6.80
CA PHE A 595 12.67 48.43 5.40
C PHE A 595 12.18 49.84 5.11
N THR A 596 12.06 50.72 6.12
CA THR A 596 11.56 52.10 5.99
C THR A 596 10.23 52.17 5.23
N VAL A 597 9.27 51.34 5.63
CA VAL A 597 7.94 51.18 5.00
C VAL A 597 6.81 51.61 5.94
N SER A 598 5.59 51.80 5.42
CA SER A 598 4.39 52.04 6.24
C SER A 598 4.01 50.80 7.07
N ASP A 599 3.25 51.00 8.15
CA ASP A 599 2.80 49.88 9.00
C ASP A 599 1.93 48.87 8.25
N ASN A 600 1.11 49.33 7.30
CA ASN A 600 0.25 48.48 6.49
C ASN A 600 1.04 47.61 5.51
N VAL A 601 2.06 48.19 4.86
CA VAL A 601 3.00 47.43 4.01
C VAL A 601 3.76 46.41 4.85
N ASN A 602 4.25 46.80 6.04
CA ASN A 602 4.97 45.89 6.93
C ASN A 602 4.10 44.71 7.37
N ASN A 603 2.83 44.97 7.72
CA ASN A 603 1.86 43.91 8.06
C ASN A 603 1.66 42.94 6.88
N THR A 604 1.62 43.46 5.65
CA THR A 604 1.49 42.64 4.45
C THR A 604 2.77 41.82 4.18
N MET A 605 3.96 42.39 4.43
CA MET A 605 5.22 41.63 4.37
C MET A 605 5.29 40.51 5.41
N THR A 606 4.85 40.78 6.65
CA THR A 606 4.74 39.79 7.73
C THR A 606 3.73 38.67 7.40
N PHE A 607 2.73 38.95 6.57
CA PHE A 607 1.81 37.95 6.04
C PHE A 607 2.45 37.09 4.93
N VAL A 608 3.10 37.74 3.96
CA VAL A 608 3.64 37.10 2.74
C VAL A 608 4.86 36.22 3.05
N PHE A 609 5.74 36.65 3.95
CA PHE A 609 6.98 35.95 4.26
C PHE A 609 6.78 34.49 4.76
N PRO A 610 5.94 34.22 5.78
CA PRO A 610 5.71 32.86 6.26
C PRO A 610 5.14 31.93 5.19
N ILE A 611 4.31 32.46 4.28
CA ILE A 611 3.70 31.66 3.21
C ILE A 611 4.76 31.20 2.20
N PHE A 612 5.66 32.09 1.78
CA PHE A 612 6.80 31.69 0.95
C PHE A 612 7.73 30.71 1.66
N CYS A 613 7.96 30.91 2.97
CA CYS A 613 8.70 29.93 3.76
C CYS A 613 8.06 28.55 3.71
N GLN A 614 6.72 28.47 3.72
CA GLN A 614 6.04 27.19 3.53
C GLN A 614 6.21 26.63 2.12
N VAL A 615 6.18 27.46 1.08
CA VAL A 615 6.49 26.98 -0.28
C VAL A 615 7.88 26.34 -0.34
N PHE A 616 8.90 26.96 0.26
CA PHE A 616 10.24 26.37 0.32
C PHE A 616 10.32 25.14 1.22
N ASN A 617 9.61 25.13 2.36
CA ASN A 617 9.48 23.96 3.22
C ASN A 617 8.81 22.78 2.53
N LEU A 618 7.90 23.02 1.58
CA LEU A 618 7.27 21.95 0.82
C LEU A 618 8.33 21.12 0.07
N PHE A 619 9.40 21.75 -0.40
CA PHE A 619 10.55 21.04 -0.97
C PHE A 619 11.35 20.30 0.12
N ASN A 620 11.68 20.96 1.23
CA ASN A 620 12.45 20.36 2.34
C ASN A 620 11.77 19.12 2.93
N ALA A 621 10.45 19.16 3.07
CA ALA A 621 9.62 18.10 3.63
C ALA A 621 9.56 16.85 2.74
N ARG A 622 9.90 16.94 1.44
CA ARG A 622 9.92 15.76 0.55
C ARG A 622 10.91 14.69 0.96
N ASN A 623 12.00 15.09 1.62
CA ASN A 623 13.03 14.18 2.08
C ASN A 623 13.36 14.47 3.54
N LEU A 624 12.95 13.56 4.44
CA LEU A 624 13.17 13.70 5.88
C LEU A 624 14.66 13.65 6.26
N GLU A 625 15.44 12.80 5.59
CA GLU A 625 16.84 12.50 5.94
C GLU A 625 17.87 12.99 4.90
N ARG A 626 17.54 12.96 3.60
CA ARG A 626 18.52 13.27 2.56
C ARG A 626 18.82 14.77 2.49
N LYS A 627 20.09 15.08 2.22
CA LYS A 627 20.62 16.44 2.04
C LYS A 627 20.22 17.06 0.69
N ASN A 628 20.00 16.25 -0.35
CA ASN A 628 19.64 16.74 -1.68
C ASN A 628 18.12 16.91 -1.83
N VAL A 629 17.64 18.13 -1.63
CA VAL A 629 16.21 18.49 -1.68
C VAL A 629 15.66 18.52 -3.12
N PHE A 630 16.53 18.78 -4.11
CA PHE A 630 16.12 18.92 -5.51
C PHE A 630 16.08 17.61 -6.30
N ASN A 631 16.68 16.54 -5.79
CA ASN A 631 16.79 15.29 -6.55
C ASN A 631 15.41 14.64 -6.69
N GLY A 632 14.98 14.41 -7.94
CA GLY A 632 13.64 13.92 -8.26
C GLY A 632 12.53 14.98 -8.18
N ALA A 633 12.84 16.21 -7.74
CA ALA A 633 11.81 17.22 -7.54
C ALA A 633 11.26 17.79 -8.85
N GLN A 634 12.17 18.16 -9.75
CA GLN A 634 11.85 18.62 -11.09
C GLN A 634 11.30 17.52 -12.01
N LYS A 635 11.54 16.24 -11.67
CA LYS A 635 11.06 15.11 -12.46
C LYS A 635 9.55 14.89 -12.29
N ASN A 636 8.97 15.29 -11.16
CA ASN A 636 7.53 15.16 -10.92
C ASN A 636 6.79 16.43 -11.38
N ARG A 637 6.29 16.42 -12.63
CA ARG A 637 5.55 17.55 -13.23
C ARG A 637 4.32 17.97 -12.41
N TRP A 638 3.63 17.02 -11.76
CA TRP A 638 2.48 17.33 -10.91
C TRP A 638 2.86 18.17 -9.68
N PHE A 639 3.98 17.84 -9.04
CA PHE A 639 4.48 18.59 -7.89
C PHE A 639 4.81 20.04 -8.27
N MET A 640 5.52 20.24 -9.39
CA MET A 640 5.85 21.58 -9.89
C MET A 640 4.61 22.38 -10.27
N GLY A 641 3.58 21.73 -10.84
CA GLY A 641 2.29 22.36 -11.12
C GLY A 641 1.61 22.89 -9.86
N ILE A 642 1.59 22.12 -8.78
CA ILE A 642 0.97 22.54 -7.50
C ILE A 642 1.74 23.72 -6.89
N VAL A 643 3.07 23.67 -6.88
CA VAL A 643 3.91 24.78 -6.39
C VAL A 643 3.64 26.06 -7.18
N ALA A 644 3.60 25.98 -8.52
CA ALA A 644 3.29 27.12 -9.36
C ALA A 644 1.89 27.69 -9.06
N THR A 645 0.88 26.82 -8.87
CA THR A 645 -0.48 27.23 -8.50
C THR A 645 -0.50 27.96 -7.15
N ILE A 646 0.23 27.47 -6.13
CA ILE A 646 0.31 28.15 -4.82
C ILE A 646 0.89 29.57 -4.98
N ILE A 647 1.99 29.71 -5.75
CA ILE A 647 2.64 31.02 -5.96
C ILE A 647 1.72 31.98 -6.71
N VAL A 648 1.06 31.52 -7.79
CA VAL A 648 0.11 32.34 -8.54
C VAL A 648 -1.05 32.78 -7.65
N LEU A 649 -1.63 31.86 -6.89
CA LEU A 649 -2.74 32.16 -6.01
C LEU A 649 -2.33 33.14 -4.89
N GLN A 650 -1.10 33.04 -4.40
CA GLN A 650 -0.53 33.98 -3.44
C GLN A 650 -0.42 35.40 -4.01
N VAL A 651 0.08 35.53 -5.25
CA VAL A 651 0.18 36.84 -5.92
C VAL A 651 -1.20 37.43 -6.17
N VAL A 652 -2.17 36.61 -6.60
CA VAL A 652 -3.57 37.06 -6.79
C VAL A 652 -4.18 37.54 -5.47
N LEU A 653 -3.93 36.85 -4.36
CA LEU A 653 -4.45 37.24 -3.04
C LEU A 653 -3.93 38.62 -2.62
N VAL A 654 -2.65 38.90 -2.83
CA VAL A 654 -2.03 40.16 -2.41
C VAL A 654 -2.36 41.32 -3.37
N GLU A 655 -2.30 41.10 -4.69
CA GLU A 655 -2.41 42.19 -5.68
C GLU A 655 -3.85 42.49 -6.14
N VAL A 656 -4.72 41.46 -6.15
CA VAL A 656 -6.08 41.55 -6.70
C VAL A 656 -7.13 41.64 -5.59
N LEU A 657 -6.98 40.86 -4.52
CA LEU A 657 -7.97 40.76 -3.43
C LEU A 657 -7.74 41.77 -2.28
N GLN A 658 -6.97 42.83 -2.55
CA GLN A 658 -6.58 43.89 -1.59
C GLN A 658 -7.75 44.45 -0.76
N GLN A 659 -8.92 44.69 -1.37
CA GLN A 659 -10.08 45.30 -0.71
C GLN A 659 -10.80 44.33 0.24
N ILE A 660 -10.74 43.03 -0.05
CA ILE A 660 -11.38 41.99 0.77
C ILE A 660 -10.48 41.64 1.95
N VAL A 661 -9.16 41.70 1.76
CA VAL A 661 -8.17 41.26 2.74
C VAL A 661 -7.58 42.45 3.53
N SER A 662 -7.93 43.69 3.18
CA SER A 662 -7.37 44.92 3.77
C SER A 662 -5.83 44.95 3.73
N MET A 663 -5.24 44.49 2.62
CA MET A 663 -3.79 44.49 2.39
C MET A 663 -3.38 45.61 1.43
N GLU A 664 -2.17 46.13 1.62
CA GLU A 664 -1.55 47.07 0.68
C GLU A 664 -0.70 46.31 -0.34
N ARG A 665 -0.60 46.86 -1.56
CA ARG A 665 0.22 46.27 -2.62
C ARG A 665 1.70 46.33 -2.26
N LEU A 666 2.41 45.26 -2.57
CA LEU A 666 3.85 45.19 -2.35
C LEU A 666 4.60 45.65 -3.60
N ASP A 667 5.63 46.45 -3.39
CA ASP A 667 6.55 46.81 -4.46
C ASP A 667 7.49 45.63 -4.79
N TRP A 668 8.10 45.65 -5.98
CA TRP A 668 8.99 44.58 -6.44
C TRP A 668 10.18 44.35 -5.48
N ASN A 669 10.69 45.41 -4.86
CA ASN A 669 11.76 45.33 -3.86
C ASN A 669 11.33 44.62 -2.57
N GLN A 670 10.06 44.75 -2.18
CA GLN A 670 9.50 44.12 -0.99
C GLN A 670 9.21 42.63 -1.24
N TRP A 671 8.65 42.31 -2.41
CA TRP A 671 8.47 40.92 -2.84
C TRP A 671 9.82 40.17 -2.88
N THR A 672 10.83 40.77 -3.50
CA THR A 672 12.17 40.16 -3.59
C THR A 672 12.83 40.02 -2.21
N ALA A 673 12.64 40.97 -1.29
CA ALA A 673 13.10 40.83 0.10
C ALA A 673 12.43 39.66 0.82
N CYS A 674 11.09 39.52 0.74
CA CYS A 674 10.36 38.41 1.35
C CYS A 674 10.78 37.05 0.77
N ILE A 675 10.90 36.95 -0.55
CA ILE A 675 11.33 35.72 -1.24
C ILE A 675 12.80 35.39 -0.90
N GLY A 676 13.67 36.39 -0.86
CA GLY A 676 15.08 36.23 -0.53
C GLY A 676 15.31 35.74 0.90
N LEU A 677 14.56 36.29 1.86
CA LEU A 677 14.57 35.78 3.24
C LEU A 677 14.04 34.35 3.28
N ALA A 678 12.89 34.08 2.63
CA ALA A 678 12.30 32.75 2.63
C ALA A 678 13.18 31.69 1.93
N PHE A 679 14.00 32.08 0.95
CA PHE A 679 14.97 31.19 0.31
C PHE A 679 16.03 30.67 1.30
N ALA A 680 16.36 31.43 2.36
CA ALA A 680 17.32 31.01 3.37
C ALA A 680 16.87 29.77 4.17
N THR A 681 15.58 29.41 4.11
CA THR A 681 15.04 28.14 4.66
C THR A 681 15.74 26.90 4.08
N TRP A 682 16.20 26.94 2.82
CA TRP A 682 16.93 25.82 2.18
C TRP A 682 18.35 25.57 2.74
N PRO A 683 19.28 26.57 2.75
CA PRO A 683 20.60 26.36 3.33
C PRO A 683 20.53 26.03 4.82
N ILE A 684 19.58 26.60 5.55
CA ILE A 684 19.35 26.28 6.96
C ILE A 684 18.99 24.80 7.13
N ASP A 685 18.05 24.28 6.33
CA ASP A 685 17.69 22.86 6.34
C ASP A 685 18.89 21.95 6.10
N LEU A 686 19.75 22.33 5.15
CA LEU A 686 20.95 21.56 4.78
C LEU A 686 21.98 21.52 5.92
N VAL A 687 22.16 22.64 6.62
CA VAL A 687 23.04 22.73 7.80
C VAL A 687 22.50 21.86 8.93
N PHE A 688 21.22 21.99 9.29
CA PHE A 688 20.64 21.21 10.38
C PHE A 688 20.55 19.71 10.05
N LYS A 689 20.30 19.34 8.78
CA LYS A 689 20.37 17.93 8.34
C LYS A 689 21.76 17.32 8.46
N SER A 690 22.81 18.14 8.55
CA SER A 690 24.18 17.68 8.77
C SER A 690 24.52 17.44 10.24
N MET A 691 23.66 17.87 11.17
CA MET A 691 23.85 17.61 12.60
C MET A 691 23.34 16.22 12.99
N PRO A 692 24.14 15.40 13.70
CA PRO A 692 23.70 14.09 14.18
C PRO A 692 22.57 14.22 15.20
N VAL A 693 21.72 13.20 15.29
CA VAL A 693 20.53 13.20 16.15
C VAL A 693 20.69 12.09 17.21
N PRO A 694 20.31 12.34 18.48
CA PRO A 694 20.33 11.32 19.52
C PRO A 694 19.37 10.16 19.22
N ASP A 695 19.75 8.96 19.69
CA ASP A 695 18.93 7.75 19.54
C ASP A 695 17.69 7.74 20.45
N GLU A 696 17.70 8.47 21.57
CA GLU A 696 16.58 8.53 22.51
C GLU A 696 15.43 9.43 22.02
N PRO A 697 14.15 8.96 22.08
CA PRO A 697 13.03 9.71 21.53
C PRO A 697 12.72 11.00 22.32
N PHE A 698 12.82 12.17 21.68
CA PHE A 698 12.51 13.49 22.27
C PHE A 698 11.08 13.57 22.85
N GLN A 699 10.15 12.80 22.27
CA GLN A 699 8.76 12.75 22.73
C GLN A 699 8.62 12.23 24.17
N SER A 700 9.58 11.44 24.67
CA SER A 700 9.57 10.95 26.06
C SER A 700 9.77 12.09 27.07
N TYR A 701 10.59 13.10 26.73
CA TYR A 701 10.78 14.31 27.53
C TYR A 701 9.55 15.20 27.48
N PHE A 702 8.98 15.41 26.29
CA PHE A 702 7.79 16.24 26.12
C PHE A 702 6.57 15.64 26.86
N HIS A 703 6.40 14.31 26.83
CA HIS A 703 5.31 13.64 27.54
C HIS A 703 5.42 13.80 29.06
N ARG A 704 6.62 13.65 29.64
CA ARG A 704 6.84 13.91 31.08
C ARG A 704 6.51 15.37 31.43
N GLY A 705 6.94 16.32 30.60
CA GLY A 705 6.62 17.73 30.76
C GLY A 705 5.12 18.02 30.71
N LEU A 706 4.39 17.42 29.74
CA LEU A 706 2.95 17.60 29.57
C LEU A 706 2.13 16.97 30.71
N VAL A 707 2.54 15.80 31.21
CA VAL A 707 1.90 15.17 32.38
C VAL A 707 2.10 16.03 33.63
N TYR A 708 3.30 16.59 33.80
CA TYR A 708 3.61 17.50 34.90
C TYR A 708 2.84 18.83 34.80
N LEU A 709 2.72 19.39 33.60
CA LEU A 709 1.92 20.60 33.34
C LEU A 709 0.43 20.35 33.53
N LYS A 710 -0.08 19.17 33.15
CA LYS A 710 -1.47 18.78 33.39
C LYS A 710 -1.77 18.66 34.87
N SER A 711 -0.88 18.07 35.68
CA SER A 711 -1.07 18.06 37.15
C SER A 711 -1.03 19.46 37.72
N LEU A 712 -0.11 20.32 37.27
CA LEU A 712 -0.01 21.71 37.73
C LEU A 712 -1.22 22.57 37.36
N LEU A 713 -1.76 22.41 36.15
CA LEU A 713 -2.94 23.13 35.69
C LEU A 713 -4.20 22.64 36.40
N VAL A 714 -4.41 21.33 36.55
CA VAL A 714 -5.59 20.80 37.25
C VAL A 714 -5.57 21.18 38.73
N ASP A 715 -4.44 21.02 39.41
CA ASP A 715 -4.31 21.40 40.82
C ASP A 715 -4.32 22.92 41.02
N GLY A 716 -3.76 23.67 40.08
CA GLY A 716 -3.75 25.13 40.06
C GLY A 716 -5.13 25.72 39.82
N TRP A 717 -5.91 25.19 38.87
CA TRP A 717 -7.28 25.63 38.61
C TRP A 717 -8.22 25.26 39.76
N PHE A 718 -8.05 24.09 40.38
CA PHE A 718 -8.84 23.68 41.54
C PHE A 718 -8.57 24.57 42.75
N LYS A 719 -7.31 24.95 42.98
CA LYS A 719 -6.92 25.93 44.00
C LYS A 719 -7.45 27.34 43.69
N LEU A 720 -7.39 27.77 42.43
CA LEU A 720 -7.91 29.07 42.01
C LEU A 720 -9.44 29.15 42.20
N MET A 721 -10.17 28.12 41.77
CA MET A 721 -11.64 28.04 41.95
C MET A 721 -12.04 27.95 43.43
N THR A 722 -11.29 27.22 44.25
CA THR A 722 -11.55 27.18 45.70
C THR A 722 -11.25 28.53 46.36
N SER A 723 -10.17 29.21 46.00
CA SER A 723 -9.88 30.57 46.49
C SER A 723 -10.90 31.61 46.04
N ILE A 724 -11.38 31.54 44.79
CA ILE A 724 -12.45 32.42 44.28
C ILE A 724 -13.78 32.12 45.01
N SER A 725 -14.10 30.85 45.24
CA SER A 725 -15.32 30.47 45.99
C SER A 725 -15.27 30.92 47.46
N LEU A 726 -14.09 30.96 48.09
CA LEU A 726 -13.88 31.49 49.44
C LEU A 726 -13.99 33.02 49.49
N LEU A 727 -13.53 33.72 48.44
CA LEU A 727 -13.65 35.18 48.29
C LEU A 727 -15.10 35.64 48.05
N PHE A 728 -15.94 34.83 47.41
CA PHE A 728 -17.37 35.12 47.24
C PHE A 728 -18.22 34.73 48.47
N ALA A 729 -17.66 33.95 49.40
CA ALA A 729 -18.34 33.52 50.63
C ALA A 729 -18.01 34.40 51.86
N SER A 730 -17.02 35.28 51.76
CA SER A 730 -16.70 36.34 52.73
C SER A 730 -17.31 37.67 52.30
#